data_AF-A0AAJ7UDK8-F1
#
_entry.id   AF-A0AAJ7UDK8-F1
#
_cell.length_a   1.000
_cell.length_b   1.000
_cell.length_c   1.000
_cell.angle_alpha   90.00
_cell.angle_beta   90.00
_cell.angle_gamma   90.00
#
_symmetry.space_group_name_H-M   'P 1'
#
loop_
_entity.id
_entity.type
_entity.pdbx_description
1 polymer ?
#
loop_
_entity_poly.entity_id
_entity_poly.type
_entity_poly.pdbx_seq_one_letter_code
_entity_poly.pdbx_strand_id
1 'polypeptide(L)'
;MEEVERGALGGLPALREVYLGANSLSTFPASAFAPPLPAPAPTAASVLIDGDSDNTVGDVGDAGSCDVANADVSVRSGGSGSSGVATLDLGSNSISLLHTDDLRWLLELRTLNLSKNQITEVSSGFLRGPRRLRRLLMSANRLMSVAGIFPEDLGLLEALDLRSNYLSKLPAGNFANPTSLLLLNVADNQIAEAEDGAFDGLASLGRFDLGGNKLGLQPLGPRAFEGLVNLTNLEFNNNYLHYASAGAVRSPLFAPLRSLTHLFLNSQRRDGMVNFPSNFLEGLATLQELHAGELYLSVLDAAIPLCGVEPALLRPVPLLDELHLRGVRLDDVAFLSRLNLSLLRVLRVSNNRVGEVSAAELGALPRLQLLDVVGNPLSCGCDNAWLRDFLLNSSRVQAPGLWRVRCGFPLSRRGELFVRFDASQCRDRSRPLLFACCSCAVALVMLTATVFRFWRWHLLYGYHLLAAWLGERGRPARQPGPIRYDAFVSYNSDDEEWVAHQLLPQLEGAGMRLCLHHRDFVPGKDIVDNIMDGIYASRRTLCVVTRSYLRSEWCSKELQVAAFRLFEENQDVLVLLFLEHIPHNELSAYFRMRRTIRSRTYITWPGAREDSFARRGRRGRSVAPAGSEGACKLFWHRVVGALGPGGRGDEGCGVAEEGGPLGAPLVHAC
;
A
#
# COMPACT_ATOMS: atom_id res chain seq x y z
N MET A 1 21.39 -27.40 72.23
CA MET A 1 21.93 -28.63 71.62
C MET A 1 20.74 -29.41 71.11
N GLU A 2 20.42 -29.28 69.83
CA GLU A 2 19.42 -30.10 69.15
C GLU A 2 20.17 -30.98 68.14
N GLU A 3 21.00 -31.92 68.64
CA GLU A 3 21.61 -32.92 67.76
C GLU A 3 20.66 -34.11 67.61
N VAL A 4 20.35 -34.47 66.37
CA VAL A 4 19.58 -35.69 66.06
C VAL A 4 20.47 -36.89 66.35
N GLU A 5 19.97 -37.84 67.16
CA GLU A 5 20.72 -39.04 67.52
C GLU A 5 21.18 -39.84 66.29
N ARG A 6 22.41 -40.37 66.35
CA ARG A 6 22.98 -41.15 65.26
C ARG A 6 22.13 -42.39 64.96
N GLY A 7 21.75 -42.54 63.70
CA GLY A 7 20.96 -43.67 63.21
C GLY A 7 19.48 -43.63 63.57
N ALA A 8 18.97 -42.53 64.14
CA ALA A 8 17.55 -42.35 64.45
C ALA A 8 16.63 -42.59 63.24
N LEU A 9 17.10 -42.26 62.03
CA LEU A 9 16.35 -42.42 60.78
C LEU A 9 16.93 -43.53 59.88
N GLY A 10 18.19 -43.94 60.08
CA GLY A 10 18.86 -44.96 59.27
C GLY A 10 18.32 -46.39 59.44
N GLY A 11 17.69 -46.70 60.59
CA GLY A 11 17.10 -48.01 60.87
C GLY A 11 15.67 -48.23 60.35
N LEU A 12 15.10 -47.27 59.60
CA LEU A 12 13.70 -47.29 59.18
C LEU A 12 13.57 -47.57 57.65
N PRO A 13 13.59 -48.84 57.20
CA PRO A 13 13.62 -49.19 55.77
C PRO A 13 12.35 -48.80 55.00
N ALA A 14 11.23 -48.59 55.70
CA ALA A 14 9.97 -48.14 55.10
C ALA A 14 9.87 -46.62 54.94
N LEU A 15 10.78 -45.85 55.55
CA LEU A 15 10.74 -44.39 55.53
C LEU A 15 11.12 -43.88 54.13
N ARG A 16 10.16 -43.26 53.43
CA ARG A 16 10.35 -42.74 52.05
C ARG A 16 10.46 -41.23 51.99
N GLU A 17 9.83 -40.51 52.90
CA GLU A 17 9.77 -39.06 52.87
C GLU A 17 10.04 -38.51 54.27
N VAL A 18 10.87 -37.49 54.35
CA VAL A 18 11.28 -36.85 55.60
C VAL A 18 11.17 -35.35 55.43
N TYR A 19 10.30 -34.72 56.21
CA TYR A 19 10.07 -33.28 56.20
C TYR A 19 10.52 -32.66 57.52
N LEU A 20 11.68 -32.02 57.47
CA LEU A 20 12.33 -31.29 58.57
C LEU A 20 12.44 -29.80 58.25
N GLY A 21 11.63 -29.29 57.33
CA GLY A 21 11.61 -27.89 56.98
C GLY A 21 10.98 -26.98 58.04
N ALA A 22 11.29 -25.69 58.00
CA ALA A 22 10.80 -24.65 58.92
C ALA A 22 11.16 -24.91 60.40
N ASN A 23 12.34 -25.50 60.65
CA ASN A 23 12.90 -25.68 61.98
C ASN A 23 14.09 -24.71 62.21
N SER A 24 14.81 -24.89 63.31
CA SER A 24 16.00 -24.10 63.66
C SER A 24 17.32 -24.87 63.47
N LEU A 25 17.34 -25.84 62.55
CA LEU A 25 18.54 -26.67 62.33
C LEU A 25 19.68 -25.81 61.79
N SER A 26 20.83 -25.83 62.46
CA SER A 26 22.05 -25.13 62.04
C SER A 26 23.04 -26.03 61.29
N THR A 27 22.92 -27.35 61.46
CA THR A 27 23.76 -28.37 60.82
C THR A 27 22.90 -29.40 60.11
N PHE A 28 23.47 -30.06 59.10
CA PHE A 28 22.80 -31.19 58.45
C PHE A 28 22.85 -32.42 59.37
N PRO A 29 21.74 -33.15 59.57
CA PRO A 29 21.70 -34.31 60.45
C PRO A 29 22.29 -35.57 59.79
N ALA A 30 23.55 -35.52 59.35
CA ALA A 30 24.23 -36.63 58.64
C ALA A 30 24.25 -37.93 59.46
N SER A 31 24.51 -37.81 60.76
CA SER A 31 24.53 -38.92 61.71
C SER A 31 23.17 -39.61 61.81
N ALA A 32 22.05 -38.89 61.67
CA ALA A 32 20.71 -39.44 61.82
C ALA A 32 20.38 -40.52 60.78
N PHE A 33 20.96 -40.40 59.58
CA PHE A 33 20.75 -41.34 58.47
C PHE A 33 21.82 -42.44 58.40
N ALA A 34 22.82 -42.41 59.26
CA ALA A 34 23.82 -43.47 59.33
C ALA A 34 23.19 -44.80 59.79
N PRO A 35 23.78 -45.94 59.46
CA PRO A 35 23.36 -47.22 60.04
C PRO A 35 23.41 -47.14 61.59
N PRO A 36 22.43 -47.72 62.30
CA PRO A 36 22.47 -47.79 63.76
C PRO A 36 23.69 -48.61 64.22
N LEU A 37 24.27 -48.23 65.37
CA LEU A 37 25.39 -48.96 65.95
C LEU A 37 24.97 -50.41 66.26
N PRO A 38 25.86 -51.41 66.05
CA PRO A 38 25.57 -52.77 66.49
C PRO A 38 25.35 -52.77 68.01
N ALA A 39 24.28 -53.44 68.47
CA ALA A 39 24.02 -53.61 69.89
C ALA A 39 25.24 -54.27 70.58
N PRO A 40 25.62 -53.85 71.80
CA PRO A 40 26.65 -54.56 72.54
C PRO A 40 26.20 -56.01 72.70
N ALA A 41 27.05 -56.95 72.29
CA ALA A 41 26.81 -58.37 72.49
C ALA A 41 26.45 -58.60 73.97
N PRO A 42 25.46 -59.46 74.28
CA PRO A 42 25.17 -59.76 75.68
C PRO A 42 26.45 -60.31 76.30
N THR A 43 26.89 -59.66 77.38
CA THR A 43 27.95 -60.19 78.25
C THR A 43 27.51 -61.57 78.70
N ALA A 44 28.08 -62.60 78.08
CA ALA A 44 27.92 -63.97 78.51
C ALA A 44 28.59 -64.11 79.88
N ALA A 45 27.78 -64.00 80.93
CA ALA A 45 28.17 -64.38 82.27
C ALA A 45 28.11 -65.92 82.39
N SER A 46 29.24 -66.47 82.83
CA SER A 46 29.44 -67.78 83.48
C SER A 46 29.60 -69.03 82.58
N VAL A 47 30.78 -69.68 82.57
CA VAL A 47 31.22 -70.83 83.44
C VAL A 47 31.03 -72.15 82.66
N LEU A 48 31.93 -73.16 82.52
CA LEU A 48 33.04 -73.72 83.30
C LEU A 48 33.95 -74.60 82.38
N ILE A 49 35.28 -74.59 82.64
CA ILE A 49 36.35 -75.63 82.64
C ILE A 49 36.26 -76.88 81.73
N ASP A 50 37.33 -77.14 80.95
CA ASP A 50 38.36 -78.25 81.03
C ASP A 50 39.03 -78.39 79.63
N GLY A 51 40.33 -78.60 79.39
CA GLY A 51 41.53 -78.87 80.18
C GLY A 51 42.74 -79.03 79.23
N ASP A 52 43.95 -79.02 79.80
CA ASP A 52 45.28 -79.41 79.23
C ASP A 52 45.83 -78.66 77.99
N SER A 53 47.12 -78.40 77.81
CA SER A 53 48.36 -78.50 78.60
C SER A 53 49.51 -77.94 77.72
N ASP A 54 50.51 -77.30 78.33
CA ASP A 54 51.90 -77.09 77.86
C ASP A 54 52.19 -76.33 76.53
N ASN A 55 52.81 -75.14 76.64
CA ASN A 55 54.28 -74.98 76.58
C ASN A 55 54.76 -73.51 76.53
N THR A 56 55.57 -73.17 77.53
CA THR A 56 56.81 -72.35 77.56
C THR A 56 57.04 -71.11 76.67
N VAL A 57 57.19 -69.96 77.36
CA VAL A 57 58.35 -69.01 77.41
C VAL A 57 59.03 -68.54 76.11
N GLY A 58 59.15 -67.22 75.96
CA GLY A 58 60.20 -66.58 75.15
C GLY A 58 60.02 -65.07 74.92
N ASP A 59 60.66 -64.26 75.78
CA ASP A 59 61.07 -62.87 75.53
C ASP A 59 61.94 -62.77 74.26
N VAL A 60 61.76 -61.73 73.43
CA VAL A 60 62.83 -60.90 72.79
C VAL A 60 62.14 -59.69 72.14
N GLY A 61 62.69 -58.49 72.36
CA GLY A 61 62.20 -57.25 71.79
C GLY A 61 62.79 -56.85 70.43
N ASP A 62 62.69 -55.54 70.22
CA ASP A 62 63.40 -54.70 69.26
C ASP A 62 62.71 -54.35 67.94
N ALA A 63 63.04 -53.12 67.54
CA ALA A 63 62.30 -52.25 66.66
C ALA A 63 62.51 -52.52 65.15
N GLY A 64 61.52 -52.09 64.36
CA GLY A 64 61.77 -51.47 63.07
C GLY A 64 61.29 -52.20 61.81
N SER A 65 60.55 -51.45 61.00
CA SER A 65 60.43 -51.54 59.54
C SER A 65 59.17 -52.21 58.96
N CYS A 66 58.73 -51.56 57.87
CA CYS A 66 57.41 -51.53 57.27
C CYS A 66 56.99 -52.77 56.47
N ASP A 67 55.68 -52.79 56.20
CA ASP A 67 54.96 -53.44 55.10
C ASP A 67 55.01 -54.95 55.01
N VAL A 68 53.89 -55.61 55.34
CA VAL A 68 53.09 -56.35 54.35
C VAL A 68 51.62 -56.39 54.83
N ALA A 69 50.74 -56.11 53.87
CA ALA A 69 49.30 -56.31 53.85
C ALA A 69 48.76 -57.56 54.58
N ASN A 70 47.68 -57.37 55.35
CA ASN A 70 46.51 -58.23 55.57
C ASN A 70 45.81 -57.70 56.84
N ALA A 71 44.50 -57.55 56.93
CA ALA A 71 43.44 -58.23 56.24
C ALA A 71 42.28 -57.26 55.98
N ASP A 72 41.78 -57.31 54.76
CA ASP A 72 40.44 -56.90 54.41
C ASP A 72 39.48 -57.80 55.21
N VAL A 73 39.12 -57.36 56.42
CA VAL A 73 37.93 -57.88 57.10
C VAL A 73 36.77 -57.32 56.32
N SER A 74 36.43 -58.05 55.25
CA SER A 74 35.13 -58.03 54.62
C SER A 74 34.11 -58.42 55.67
N VAL A 75 33.69 -57.42 56.47
CA VAL A 75 32.43 -57.48 57.18
C VAL A 75 31.38 -57.58 56.07
N ARG A 76 30.98 -58.81 55.76
CA ARG A 76 29.70 -59.09 55.14
C ARG A 76 28.63 -58.56 56.08
N SER A 77 28.34 -57.25 56.00
CA SER A 77 27.13 -56.70 56.61
C SER A 77 25.95 -57.11 55.73
N GLY A 78 25.44 -58.30 56.01
CA GLY A 78 24.13 -58.76 55.54
C GLY A 78 23.00 -58.03 56.25
N GLY A 79 22.99 -56.69 56.16
CA GLY A 79 21.96 -55.82 56.69
C GLY A 79 21.94 -54.53 55.88
N SER A 80 20.86 -54.31 55.14
CA SER A 80 20.56 -53.11 54.36
C SER A 80 20.74 -51.84 55.21
N GLY A 81 21.94 -51.26 55.19
CA GLY A 81 22.29 -50.05 55.94
C GLY A 81 22.03 -48.74 55.19
N SER A 82 21.36 -48.80 54.03
CA SER A 82 21.03 -47.61 53.23
C SER A 82 19.61 -47.14 53.57
N SER A 83 19.47 -45.85 53.87
CA SER A 83 18.15 -45.25 54.12
C SER A 83 17.27 -45.34 52.88
N GLY A 84 16.02 -45.77 53.05
CA GLY A 84 15.02 -45.89 51.98
C GLY A 84 14.42 -44.57 51.51
N VAL A 85 14.88 -43.45 52.08
CA VAL A 85 14.32 -42.10 51.88
C VAL A 85 14.54 -41.63 50.44
N ALA A 86 13.44 -41.34 49.77
CA ALA A 86 13.36 -40.79 48.43
C ALA A 86 13.19 -39.27 48.41
N THR A 87 12.57 -38.68 49.45
CA THR A 87 12.36 -37.23 49.55
C THR A 87 12.87 -36.74 50.92
N LEU A 88 13.77 -35.76 50.91
CA LEU A 88 14.26 -35.09 52.11
C LEU A 88 14.06 -33.58 51.97
N ASP A 89 13.22 -33.02 52.84
CA ASP A 89 12.99 -31.58 52.93
C ASP A 89 13.61 -31.00 54.20
N LEU A 90 14.59 -30.13 54.01
CA LEU A 90 15.30 -29.37 55.04
C LEU A 90 15.18 -27.86 54.79
N GLY A 91 14.20 -27.43 54.00
CA GLY A 91 14.04 -26.03 53.64
C GLY A 91 13.64 -25.14 54.82
N SER A 92 13.90 -23.83 54.72
CA SER A 92 13.58 -22.86 55.80
C SER A 92 14.22 -23.20 57.15
N ASN A 93 15.51 -23.56 57.15
CA ASN A 93 16.32 -23.79 58.35
C ASN A 93 17.47 -22.76 58.42
N SER A 94 18.45 -22.99 59.29
CA SER A 94 19.65 -22.14 59.44
C SER A 94 20.94 -22.88 59.07
N ILE A 95 20.87 -23.87 58.19
CA ILE A 95 22.04 -24.66 57.76
C ILE A 95 22.98 -23.75 56.98
N SER A 96 24.25 -23.67 57.39
CA SER A 96 25.25 -22.80 56.76
C SER A 96 26.29 -23.54 55.92
N LEU A 97 26.51 -24.83 56.19
CA LEU A 97 27.57 -25.63 55.57
C LEU A 97 27.07 -27.05 55.32
N LEU A 98 27.46 -27.61 54.18
CA LEU A 98 27.25 -29.01 53.81
C LEU A 98 28.62 -29.63 53.57
N HIS A 99 28.94 -30.65 54.37
CA HIS A 99 30.22 -31.34 54.33
C HIS A 99 30.20 -32.49 53.32
N THR A 100 31.39 -32.97 52.99
CA THR A 100 31.56 -34.15 52.15
C THR A 100 30.89 -35.34 52.82
N ASP A 101 30.19 -36.15 52.02
CA ASP A 101 29.54 -37.39 52.48
C ASP A 101 28.36 -37.22 53.46
N ASP A 102 27.87 -35.98 53.71
CA ASP A 102 26.67 -35.74 54.54
C ASP A 102 25.47 -36.56 54.04
N LEU A 103 25.37 -36.77 52.73
CA LEU A 103 24.28 -37.49 52.06
C LEU A 103 24.64 -38.93 51.68
N ARG A 104 25.80 -39.46 52.11
CA ARG A 104 26.35 -40.75 51.62
C ARG A 104 25.43 -41.96 51.82
N TRP A 105 24.58 -41.90 52.84
CA TRP A 105 23.68 -42.99 53.22
C TRP A 105 22.32 -42.95 52.52
N LEU A 106 22.01 -41.85 51.81
CA LEU A 106 20.72 -41.58 51.18
C LEU A 106 20.73 -42.01 49.69
N LEU A 107 21.00 -43.28 49.44
CA LEU A 107 21.21 -43.83 48.08
C LEU A 107 19.94 -43.78 47.20
N GLU A 108 18.76 -43.84 47.82
CA GLU A 108 17.46 -43.82 47.13
C GLU A 108 16.88 -42.41 46.95
N LEU A 109 17.60 -41.37 47.39
CA LEU A 109 17.12 -39.99 47.37
C LEU A 109 16.89 -39.51 45.94
N ARG A 110 15.70 -38.99 45.68
CA ARG A 110 15.24 -38.43 44.41
C ARG A 110 15.01 -36.94 44.49
N THR A 111 14.55 -36.44 45.63
CA THR A 111 14.29 -35.01 45.85
C THR A 111 14.95 -34.54 47.14
N LEU A 112 15.78 -33.51 47.03
CA LEU A 112 16.41 -32.84 48.16
C LEU A 112 16.04 -31.36 48.14
N ASN A 113 15.40 -30.88 49.20
CA ASN A 113 15.10 -29.46 49.39
C ASN A 113 15.96 -28.88 50.52
N LEU A 114 16.80 -27.93 50.17
CA LEU A 114 17.67 -27.16 51.06
C LEU A 114 17.41 -25.65 50.93
N SER A 115 16.28 -25.27 50.32
CA SER A 115 15.95 -23.87 50.02
C SER A 115 15.74 -23.05 51.29
N LYS A 116 15.98 -21.73 51.25
CA LYS A 116 15.82 -20.82 52.39
C LYS A 116 16.66 -21.23 53.61
N ASN A 117 17.92 -21.56 53.37
CA ASN A 117 18.93 -21.78 54.41
C ASN A 117 19.99 -20.67 54.35
N GLN A 118 21.15 -20.87 54.99
CA GLN A 118 22.25 -19.91 55.01
C GLN A 118 23.50 -20.47 54.33
N ILE A 119 23.34 -21.41 53.39
CA ILE A 119 24.44 -22.15 52.78
C ILE A 119 25.30 -21.21 51.93
N THR A 120 26.57 -21.03 52.30
CA THR A 120 27.53 -20.17 51.58
C THR A 120 28.37 -20.93 50.57
N GLU A 121 28.73 -22.16 50.89
CA GLU A 121 29.54 -23.05 50.08
C GLU A 121 29.07 -24.50 50.23
N VAL A 122 29.35 -25.31 49.20
CA VAL A 122 29.17 -26.75 49.24
C VAL A 122 30.49 -27.43 48.92
N SER A 123 30.83 -28.49 49.65
CA SER A 123 32.01 -29.29 49.32
C SER A 123 31.78 -30.08 48.04
N SER A 124 32.85 -30.32 47.26
CA SER A 124 32.80 -31.04 45.96
C SER A 124 32.31 -32.49 46.01
N GLY A 125 31.99 -33.00 47.21
CA GLY A 125 31.47 -34.34 47.42
C GLY A 125 30.26 -34.43 48.34
N PHE A 126 29.54 -33.33 48.61
CA PHE A 126 28.35 -33.41 49.48
C PHE A 126 27.23 -34.29 48.86
N LEU A 127 27.15 -34.33 47.52
CA LEU A 127 26.24 -35.21 46.77
C LEU A 127 26.87 -36.57 46.39
N ARG A 128 27.97 -36.98 47.04
CA ARG A 128 28.46 -38.37 46.92
C ARG A 128 27.49 -39.29 47.66
N GLY A 129 26.82 -40.18 46.93
CA GLY A 129 25.83 -41.12 47.50
C GLY A 129 24.50 -41.14 46.75
N PRO A 130 23.71 -40.04 46.73
CA PRO A 130 22.38 -40.00 46.12
C PRO A 130 22.42 -39.99 44.58
N ARG A 131 22.84 -41.10 43.97
CA ARG A 131 22.97 -41.28 42.51
C ARG A 131 21.62 -41.28 41.76
N ARG A 132 20.50 -41.39 42.48
CA ARG A 132 19.13 -41.34 41.94
C ARG A 132 18.48 -39.97 42.06
N LEU A 133 19.24 -38.95 42.47
CA LEU A 133 18.71 -37.61 42.66
C LEU A 133 18.21 -37.04 41.33
N ARG A 134 16.95 -36.59 41.35
CA ARG A 134 16.26 -35.98 40.20
C ARG A 134 16.02 -34.49 40.41
N ARG A 135 15.79 -34.07 41.65
CA ARG A 135 15.46 -32.67 41.98
C ARG A 135 16.31 -32.19 43.13
N LEU A 136 17.03 -31.09 42.91
CA LEU A 136 17.81 -30.41 43.92
C LEU A 136 17.33 -28.96 44.01
N LEU A 137 16.75 -28.60 45.16
CA LEU A 137 16.24 -27.25 45.42
C LEU A 137 17.14 -26.58 46.45
N MET A 138 17.83 -25.53 46.05
CA MET A 138 18.76 -24.75 46.89
C MET A 138 18.52 -23.24 46.77
N SER A 139 17.29 -22.83 46.44
CA SER A 139 16.97 -21.42 46.27
C SER A 139 16.98 -20.64 47.59
N ALA A 140 17.18 -19.33 47.51
CA ALA A 140 17.27 -18.45 48.68
C ALA A 140 18.33 -18.89 49.70
N ASN A 141 19.54 -19.17 49.22
CA ASN A 141 20.73 -19.44 50.03
C ASN A 141 21.78 -18.33 49.83
N ARG A 142 23.02 -18.55 50.25
CA ARG A 142 24.12 -17.60 50.15
C ARG A 142 25.24 -18.05 49.21
N LEU A 143 24.95 -18.94 48.26
CA LEU A 143 25.96 -19.52 47.37
C LEU A 143 26.57 -18.45 46.46
N MET A 144 27.90 -18.41 46.37
CA MET A 144 28.64 -17.48 45.51
C MET A 144 29.15 -18.11 44.20
N SER A 145 29.21 -19.44 44.14
CA SER A 145 29.68 -20.21 42.99
C SER A 145 28.90 -21.52 42.84
N VAL A 146 28.83 -22.02 41.61
CA VAL A 146 28.32 -23.37 41.28
C VAL A 146 29.41 -24.44 41.28
N ALA A 147 30.66 -24.07 41.52
CA ALA A 147 31.77 -25.01 41.64
C ALA A 147 31.54 -25.99 42.80
N GLY A 148 31.77 -27.28 42.55
CA GLY A 148 31.59 -28.34 43.54
C GLY A 148 30.15 -28.84 43.73
N ILE A 149 29.15 -28.22 43.11
CA ILE A 149 27.75 -28.71 43.20
C ILE A 149 27.61 -30.06 42.48
N PHE A 150 28.32 -30.29 41.38
CA PHE A 150 28.11 -31.46 40.52
C PHE A 150 29.31 -32.43 40.54
N PRO A 151 29.38 -33.38 41.48
CA PRO A 151 30.30 -34.52 41.36
C PRO A 151 30.04 -35.35 40.09
N GLU A 152 30.97 -36.24 39.75
CA GLU A 152 31.00 -37.03 38.51
C GLU A 152 29.78 -37.96 38.26
N ASP A 153 28.86 -38.11 39.23
CA ASP A 153 27.80 -39.15 39.23
C ASP A 153 26.33 -38.63 39.19
N LEU A 154 26.07 -37.35 38.87
CA LEU A 154 24.70 -36.75 38.89
C LEU A 154 23.93 -36.78 37.55
N GLY A 155 24.16 -37.80 36.73
CA GLY A 155 23.57 -37.87 35.38
C GLY A 155 22.04 -37.94 35.30
N LEU A 156 21.35 -38.28 36.39
CA LEU A 156 19.88 -38.39 36.45
C LEU A 156 19.17 -37.12 36.96
N LEU A 157 19.91 -36.06 37.26
CA LEU A 157 19.31 -34.82 37.75
C LEU A 157 18.46 -34.17 36.66
N GLU A 158 17.17 -33.96 36.94
CA GLU A 158 16.17 -33.42 36.00
C GLU A 158 15.87 -31.93 36.28
N ALA A 159 15.92 -31.51 37.55
CA ALA A 159 15.62 -30.13 37.93
C ALA A 159 16.58 -29.60 39.01
N LEU A 160 17.11 -28.41 38.75
CA LEU A 160 17.98 -27.68 39.67
C LEU A 160 17.47 -26.26 39.87
N ASP A 161 17.22 -25.91 41.14
CA ASP A 161 16.84 -24.56 41.53
C ASP A 161 17.91 -23.91 42.42
N LEU A 162 18.58 -22.91 41.86
CA LEU A 162 19.61 -22.08 42.49
C LEU A 162 19.17 -20.60 42.56
N ARG A 163 17.86 -20.32 42.40
CA ARG A 163 17.31 -18.97 42.42
C ARG A 163 17.65 -18.21 43.71
N SER A 164 17.82 -16.90 43.61
CA SER A 164 18.03 -16.03 44.78
C SER A 164 19.24 -16.45 45.62
N ASN A 165 20.36 -16.72 44.95
CA ASN A 165 21.68 -16.86 45.57
C ASN A 165 22.55 -15.64 45.23
N TYR A 166 23.86 -15.73 45.44
CA TYR A 166 24.84 -14.67 45.17
C TYR A 166 25.82 -15.11 44.05
N LEU A 167 25.38 -15.98 43.14
CA LEU A 167 26.21 -16.47 42.04
C LEU A 167 26.65 -15.29 41.17
N SER A 168 27.96 -15.20 40.88
CA SER A 168 28.54 -14.06 40.14
C SER A 168 29.06 -14.42 38.74
N LYS A 169 29.46 -15.67 38.52
CA LYS A 169 29.98 -16.18 37.25
C LYS A 169 29.52 -17.61 36.99
N LEU A 170 29.44 -17.98 35.71
CA LEU A 170 29.23 -19.36 35.25
C LEU A 170 30.44 -19.80 34.43
N PRO A 171 31.35 -20.60 35.03
CA PRO A 171 32.54 -21.10 34.32
C PRO A 171 32.19 -22.23 33.35
N ALA A 172 33.07 -22.45 32.36
CA ALA A 172 32.95 -23.56 31.43
C ALA A 172 33.04 -24.93 32.14
N GLY A 173 32.23 -25.89 31.69
CA GLY A 173 32.30 -27.29 32.14
C GLY A 173 31.62 -27.61 33.47
N ASN A 174 31.14 -26.63 34.23
CA ASN A 174 30.43 -26.87 35.50
C ASN A 174 29.15 -27.70 35.34
N PHE A 175 28.50 -27.67 34.17
CA PHE A 175 27.28 -28.40 33.88
C PHE A 175 27.50 -29.64 32.98
N ALA A 176 28.74 -30.11 32.84
CA ALA A 176 29.06 -31.25 31.97
C ALA A 176 28.43 -32.58 32.43
N ASN A 177 28.23 -32.77 33.74
CA ASN A 177 27.75 -34.01 34.34
C ASN A 177 26.21 -34.19 34.36
N PRO A 178 25.38 -33.19 34.71
CA PRO A 178 23.91 -33.33 34.76
C PRO A 178 23.28 -33.34 33.35
N THR A 179 23.57 -34.36 32.55
CA THR A 179 23.15 -34.46 31.14
C THR A 179 21.65 -34.66 30.92
N SER A 180 20.91 -35.12 31.95
CA SER A 180 19.45 -35.27 31.92
C SER A 180 18.69 -34.03 32.43
N LEU A 181 19.38 -32.91 32.68
CA LEU A 181 18.75 -31.72 33.25
C LEU A 181 17.72 -31.14 32.28
N LEU A 182 16.48 -31.02 32.74
CA LEU A 182 15.34 -30.49 31.98
C LEU A 182 15.02 -29.05 32.39
N LEU A 183 15.25 -28.70 33.67
CA LEU A 183 15.00 -27.38 34.24
C LEU A 183 16.21 -26.88 35.03
N LEU A 184 16.70 -25.70 34.66
CA LEU A 184 17.72 -24.97 35.39
C LEU A 184 17.19 -23.59 35.75
N ASN A 185 17.13 -23.27 37.04
CA ASN A 185 16.75 -21.95 37.53
C ASN A 185 17.93 -21.31 38.27
N VAL A 186 18.48 -20.23 37.72
CA VAL A 186 19.53 -19.41 38.33
C VAL A 186 19.07 -17.94 38.43
N ALA A 187 17.76 -17.71 38.44
CA ALA A 187 17.18 -16.37 38.50
C ALA A 187 17.55 -15.63 39.79
N ASP A 188 17.43 -14.30 39.76
CA ASP A 188 17.65 -13.41 40.91
C ASP A 188 19.03 -13.63 41.58
N ASN A 189 20.07 -13.87 40.77
CA ASN A 189 21.47 -13.96 41.20
C ASN A 189 22.24 -12.68 40.81
N GLN A 190 23.57 -12.72 40.86
CA GLN A 190 24.45 -11.62 40.48
C GLN A 190 25.33 -11.95 39.27
N ILE A 191 24.88 -12.87 38.41
CA ILE A 191 25.69 -13.45 37.34
C ILE A 191 25.97 -12.37 36.31
N ALA A 192 27.22 -11.94 36.22
CA ALA A 192 27.67 -10.97 35.25
C ALA A 192 28.30 -11.64 34.04
N GLU A 193 28.99 -12.77 34.23
CA GLU A 193 29.83 -13.43 33.25
C GLU A 193 29.42 -14.91 33.06
N ALA A 194 29.36 -15.34 31.81
CA ALA A 194 29.20 -16.74 31.42
C ALA A 194 30.21 -17.05 30.32
N GLU A 195 31.15 -17.94 30.62
CA GLU A 195 32.21 -18.33 29.68
C GLU A 195 31.64 -19.07 28.45
N ASP A 196 32.42 -19.11 27.36
CA ASP A 196 32.11 -19.98 26.22
C ASP A 196 32.05 -21.45 26.71
N GLY A 197 30.95 -22.15 26.41
CA GLY A 197 30.73 -23.51 26.90
C GLY A 197 30.31 -23.61 28.38
N ALA A 198 29.91 -22.50 29.00
CA ALA A 198 29.32 -22.51 30.35
C ALA A 198 28.10 -23.42 30.48
N PHE A 199 27.38 -23.69 29.39
CA PHE A 199 26.19 -24.54 29.36
C PHE A 199 26.40 -25.88 28.66
N ASP A 200 27.65 -26.26 28.40
CA ASP A 200 27.99 -27.55 27.80
C ASP A 200 27.50 -28.72 28.67
N GLY A 201 26.95 -29.75 28.04
CA GLY A 201 26.33 -30.90 28.71
C GLY A 201 24.81 -30.78 28.88
N LEU A 202 24.23 -29.58 28.78
CA LEU A 202 22.80 -29.32 28.99
C LEU A 202 21.92 -29.53 27.74
N ALA A 203 22.23 -30.54 26.91
CA ALA A 203 21.51 -30.80 25.66
C ALA A 203 20.03 -31.19 25.85
N SER A 204 19.67 -31.70 27.03
CA SER A 204 18.29 -32.08 27.40
C SER A 204 17.47 -30.90 27.96
N LEU A 205 18.09 -29.75 28.20
CA LEU A 205 17.47 -28.64 28.92
C LEU A 205 16.29 -28.08 28.12
N GLY A 206 15.09 -28.13 28.71
CA GLY A 206 13.87 -27.60 28.11
C GLY A 206 13.50 -26.21 28.62
N ARG A 207 13.79 -25.92 29.89
CA ARG A 207 13.49 -24.64 30.54
C ARG A 207 14.71 -24.08 31.26
N PHE A 208 15.06 -22.84 30.93
CA PHE A 208 16.18 -22.14 31.54
C PHE A 208 15.75 -20.75 32.00
N ASP A 209 15.92 -20.49 33.30
CA ASP A 209 15.65 -19.18 33.90
C ASP A 209 16.93 -18.48 34.34
N LEU A 210 17.29 -17.41 33.62
CA LEU A 210 18.41 -16.50 33.85
C LEU A 210 17.93 -15.10 34.27
N GLY A 211 16.65 -14.94 34.60
CA GLY A 211 16.05 -13.64 34.90
C GLY A 211 16.70 -12.94 36.10
N GLY A 212 16.75 -11.61 36.08
CA GLY A 212 17.18 -10.83 37.25
C GLY A 212 18.68 -10.85 37.55
N ASN A 213 19.52 -11.23 36.59
CA ASN A 213 20.98 -11.26 36.71
C ASN A 213 21.65 -9.97 36.21
N LYS A 214 22.97 -10.02 35.97
CA LYS A 214 23.81 -8.93 35.48
C LYS A 214 24.36 -9.18 34.06
N LEU A 215 23.69 -10.03 33.27
CA LEU A 215 24.18 -10.48 31.97
C LEU A 215 24.06 -9.40 30.89
N GLY A 216 25.14 -9.16 30.16
CA GLY A 216 25.21 -8.30 28.97
C GLY A 216 26.17 -8.89 27.92
N LEU A 217 26.37 -8.23 26.76
CA LEU A 217 27.18 -8.80 25.67
C LEU A 217 28.66 -9.00 26.02
N GLN A 218 29.21 -8.16 26.90
CA GLN A 218 30.58 -8.28 27.43
C GLN A 218 30.42 -8.55 28.93
N PRO A 219 30.08 -9.79 29.34
CA PRO A 219 30.99 -10.94 29.26
C PRO A 219 30.31 -12.26 28.80
N LEU A 220 29.15 -12.19 28.14
CA LEU A 220 28.52 -13.38 27.60
C LEU A 220 29.21 -13.81 26.30
N GLY A 221 29.85 -14.97 26.32
CA GLY A 221 30.53 -15.51 25.15
C GLY A 221 29.59 -15.65 23.94
N PRO A 222 30.06 -15.44 22.69
CA PRO A 222 29.22 -15.55 21.50
C PRO A 222 28.66 -16.98 21.29
N ARG A 223 29.25 -17.97 21.97
CA ARG A 223 28.83 -19.38 21.95
C ARG A 223 28.25 -19.84 23.28
N ALA A 224 27.89 -18.92 24.17
CA ALA A 224 27.38 -19.27 25.50
C ALA A 224 26.18 -20.24 25.42
N PHE A 225 25.23 -19.99 24.51
CA PHE A 225 24.03 -20.83 24.31
C PHE A 225 24.20 -21.95 23.29
N GLU A 226 25.42 -22.22 22.82
CA GLU A 226 25.68 -23.36 21.94
C GLU A 226 25.39 -24.68 22.70
N GLY A 227 24.91 -25.71 21.99
CA GLY A 227 24.60 -27.01 22.61
C GLY A 227 23.22 -27.13 23.29
N LEU A 228 22.51 -26.01 23.56
CA LEU A 228 21.15 -26.00 24.12
C LEU A 228 20.06 -26.32 23.08
N VAL A 229 20.21 -27.45 22.39
CA VAL A 229 19.42 -27.81 21.20
C VAL A 229 17.94 -28.08 21.47
N ASN A 230 17.58 -28.51 22.68
CA ASN A 230 16.20 -28.81 23.08
C ASN A 230 15.55 -27.71 23.91
N LEU A 231 16.20 -26.54 24.05
CA LEU A 231 15.66 -25.46 24.87
C LEU A 231 14.40 -24.89 24.25
N THR A 232 13.31 -24.97 25.01
CA THR A 232 11.98 -24.49 24.59
C THR A 232 11.60 -23.17 25.26
N ASN A 233 12.00 -22.97 26.51
CA ASN A 233 11.63 -21.80 27.32
C ASN A 233 12.88 -21.13 27.89
N LEU A 234 13.10 -19.86 27.51
CA LEU A 234 14.20 -19.05 28.01
C LEU A 234 13.69 -17.76 28.66
N GLU A 235 13.90 -17.64 29.96
CA GLU A 235 13.66 -16.41 30.72
C GLU A 235 14.97 -15.63 30.85
N PHE A 236 15.04 -14.46 30.23
CA PHE A 236 16.23 -13.59 30.19
C PHE A 236 15.90 -12.13 30.58
N ASN A 237 14.73 -11.93 31.19
CA ASN A 237 14.22 -10.65 31.66
C ASN A 237 15.08 -10.04 32.78
N ASN A 238 15.01 -8.73 32.98
CA ASN A 238 15.71 -8.02 34.07
C ASN A 238 17.25 -8.18 34.09
N ASN A 239 17.86 -8.35 32.91
CA ASN A 239 19.32 -8.37 32.68
C ASN A 239 19.82 -7.02 32.14
N TYR A 240 20.96 -6.99 31.45
CA TYR A 240 21.63 -5.80 30.91
C TYR A 240 22.02 -6.00 29.43
N LEU A 241 21.21 -6.71 28.65
CA LEU A 241 21.50 -6.97 27.23
C LEU A 241 21.43 -5.66 26.42
N HIS A 242 22.56 -5.22 25.87
CA HIS A 242 22.68 -3.97 25.11
C HIS A 242 23.33 -4.13 23.74
N TYR A 243 22.75 -3.48 22.73
CA TYR A 243 23.30 -3.38 21.38
C TYR A 243 23.52 -1.92 20.98
N ALA A 244 24.73 -1.61 20.52
CA ALA A 244 25.11 -0.27 20.11
C ALA A 244 24.43 0.23 18.82
N SER A 245 23.98 -0.68 17.94
CA SER A 245 23.31 -0.33 16.69
C SER A 245 22.19 -1.32 16.36
N ALA A 246 21.26 -0.89 15.50
CA ALA A 246 20.21 -1.75 14.93
C ALA A 246 20.69 -2.59 13.73
N GLY A 247 21.95 -2.45 13.32
CA GLY A 247 22.53 -3.22 12.22
C GLY A 247 22.69 -4.71 12.57
N ALA A 248 22.87 -5.54 11.53
CA ALA A 248 23.10 -6.97 11.72
C ALA A 248 24.38 -7.23 12.52
N VAL A 249 24.30 -8.12 13.50
CA VAL A 249 25.42 -8.55 14.33
C VAL A 249 25.99 -9.84 13.75
N ARG A 250 27.33 -10.00 13.79
CA ARG A 250 28.05 -11.16 13.22
C ARG A 250 27.63 -12.50 13.84
N SER A 251 27.38 -12.50 15.14
CA SER A 251 27.00 -13.68 15.91
C SER A 251 25.76 -13.35 16.75
N PRO A 252 24.54 -13.60 16.24
CA PRO A 252 23.31 -13.37 16.99
C PRO A 252 23.25 -14.31 18.19
N LEU A 253 22.97 -13.75 19.37
CA LEU A 253 23.08 -14.47 20.63
C LEU A 253 22.18 -15.72 20.71
N PHE A 254 20.97 -15.63 20.15
CA PHE A 254 19.95 -16.67 20.25
C PHE A 254 19.90 -17.59 19.01
N ALA A 255 20.72 -17.36 17.99
CA ALA A 255 20.71 -18.15 16.76
C ALA A 255 20.90 -19.67 16.95
N PRO A 256 21.65 -20.17 17.95
CA PRO A 256 21.75 -21.60 18.20
C PRO A 256 20.46 -22.26 18.70
N LEU A 257 19.52 -21.50 19.27
CA LEU A 257 18.34 -22.00 19.99
C LEU A 257 17.16 -22.36 19.05
N ARG A 258 17.38 -23.34 18.18
CA ARG A 258 16.43 -23.68 17.09
C ARG A 258 15.08 -24.25 17.54
N SER A 259 15.00 -24.77 18.77
CA SER A 259 13.78 -25.36 19.36
C SER A 259 13.03 -24.39 20.27
N LEU A 260 13.49 -23.13 20.36
CA LEU A 260 12.95 -22.16 21.30
C LEU A 260 11.54 -21.72 20.89
N THR A 261 10.59 -21.90 21.80
CA THR A 261 9.18 -21.55 21.60
C THR A 261 8.79 -20.31 22.40
N HIS A 262 9.40 -20.09 23.57
CA HIS A 262 9.08 -18.98 24.47
C HIS A 262 10.35 -18.22 24.84
N LEU A 263 10.38 -16.91 24.54
CA LEU A 263 11.50 -16.02 24.84
C LEU A 263 11.02 -14.79 25.61
N PHE A 264 11.56 -14.62 26.82
CA PHE A 264 11.23 -13.50 27.69
C PHE A 264 12.43 -12.59 27.88
N LEU A 265 12.33 -11.37 27.33
CA LEU A 265 13.39 -10.35 27.31
C LEU A 265 13.00 -9.05 28.02
N ASN A 266 11.83 -9.03 28.69
CA ASN A 266 11.30 -7.85 29.35
C ASN A 266 12.34 -7.14 30.23
N SER A 267 12.33 -5.80 30.22
CA SER A 267 13.12 -4.96 31.12
C SER A 267 14.62 -5.30 31.10
N GLN A 268 15.41 -4.77 30.16
CA GLN A 268 16.88 -4.95 30.19
C GLN A 268 17.60 -3.93 31.10
N ARG A 269 16.93 -3.46 32.17
CA ARG A 269 17.41 -2.41 33.11
C ARG A 269 17.91 -1.12 32.38
N ARG A 270 18.46 -0.16 33.12
CA ARG A 270 18.92 1.12 32.52
C ARG A 270 20.08 0.84 31.57
N ASP A 271 19.99 1.40 30.37
CA ASP A 271 20.97 1.28 29.28
C ASP A 271 21.16 -0.14 28.71
N GLY A 272 20.28 -1.11 29.03
CA GLY A 272 20.33 -2.44 28.41
C GLY A 272 19.87 -2.37 26.96
N MET A 273 18.61 -2.61 26.63
CA MET A 273 18.25 -2.74 25.21
C MET A 273 17.81 -1.41 24.62
N VAL A 274 18.75 -0.72 23.95
CA VAL A 274 18.52 0.56 23.25
C VAL A 274 18.17 0.34 21.78
N ASN A 275 18.78 -0.66 21.14
CA ASN A 275 18.56 -1.03 19.75
C ASN A 275 18.24 -2.52 19.61
N PHE A 276 17.42 -2.85 18.61
CA PHE A 276 17.23 -4.23 18.13
C PHE A 276 18.04 -4.44 16.86
N PRO A 277 19.05 -5.33 16.86
CA PRO A 277 19.71 -5.76 15.63
C PRO A 277 18.71 -6.40 14.65
N SER A 278 18.84 -6.10 13.35
CA SER A 278 17.92 -6.63 12.33
C SER A 278 17.89 -8.16 12.24
N ASN A 279 18.96 -8.86 12.65
CA ASN A 279 19.06 -10.31 12.70
C ASN A 279 19.01 -10.89 14.13
N PHE A 280 18.47 -10.16 15.10
CA PHE A 280 18.43 -10.58 16.50
C PHE A 280 17.62 -11.88 16.74
N LEU A 281 16.52 -12.08 16.00
CA LEU A 281 15.67 -13.29 16.07
C LEU A 281 16.06 -14.36 15.05
N GLU A 282 17.21 -14.21 14.38
CA GLU A 282 17.70 -15.20 13.43
C GLU A 282 17.84 -16.58 14.11
N GLY A 283 17.45 -17.66 13.41
CA GLY A 283 17.50 -19.03 13.94
C GLY A 283 16.28 -19.47 14.77
N LEU A 284 15.43 -18.54 15.22
CA LEU A 284 14.28 -18.81 16.10
C LEU A 284 12.99 -19.18 15.35
N ALA A 285 13.06 -20.07 14.35
CA ALA A 285 11.93 -20.36 13.46
C ALA A 285 10.70 -20.99 14.16
N THR A 286 10.90 -21.57 15.34
CA THR A 286 9.85 -22.24 16.15
C THR A 286 9.23 -21.34 17.22
N LEU A 287 9.64 -20.06 17.29
CA LEU A 287 9.20 -19.13 18.32
C LEU A 287 7.70 -18.83 18.21
N GLN A 288 7.01 -18.99 19.34
CA GLN A 288 5.56 -18.79 19.49
C GLN A 288 5.25 -17.60 20.39
N GLU A 289 6.02 -17.39 21.45
CA GLU A 289 5.75 -16.33 22.43
C GLU A 289 7.00 -15.46 22.63
N LEU A 290 6.86 -14.16 22.37
CA LEU A 290 7.91 -13.16 22.53
C LEU A 290 7.47 -12.05 23.48
N HIS A 291 8.20 -11.92 24.59
CA HIS A 291 8.03 -10.81 25.53
C HIS A 291 9.21 -9.85 25.46
N ALA A 292 8.98 -8.66 24.90
CA ALA A 292 9.98 -7.64 24.69
C ALA A 292 9.48 -6.26 25.17
N GLY A 293 8.88 -6.23 26.37
CA GLY A 293 8.35 -5.03 27.00
C GLY A 293 9.33 -4.31 27.94
N GLU A 294 9.02 -3.05 28.26
CA GLU A 294 9.77 -2.14 29.14
C GLU A 294 11.25 -2.01 28.73
N LEU A 295 11.48 -2.02 27.41
CA LEU A 295 12.79 -1.79 26.81
C LEU A 295 12.97 -0.28 26.56
N TYR A 296 14.09 0.27 27.03
CA TYR A 296 14.41 1.70 26.89
C TYR A 296 14.92 2.03 25.48
N LEU A 297 14.16 1.66 24.44
CA LEU A 297 14.55 1.97 23.06
C LEU A 297 14.64 3.49 22.88
N SER A 298 15.80 3.98 22.47
CA SER A 298 15.97 5.36 22.01
C SER A 298 15.92 5.36 20.50
N VAL A 299 14.74 5.59 19.94
CA VAL A 299 14.64 6.00 18.54
C VAL A 299 15.09 7.46 18.48
N LEU A 300 16.39 7.68 18.30
CA LEU A 300 16.98 8.98 18.02
C LEU A 300 18.34 8.80 17.33
N ASP A 301 18.29 8.36 16.07
CA ASP A 301 19.10 9.03 15.05
C ASP A 301 18.13 9.75 14.10
N ALA A 302 18.08 11.06 14.27
CA ALA A 302 17.20 11.98 13.57
C ALA A 302 17.67 12.16 12.11
N ALA A 303 17.42 11.16 11.27
CA ALA A 303 17.56 11.31 9.82
C ALA A 303 16.64 10.38 9.00
N ILE A 304 16.01 9.39 9.64
CA ILE A 304 15.08 8.48 8.98
C ILE A 304 13.88 8.27 9.89
N PRO A 305 12.64 8.54 9.46
CA PRO A 305 11.45 8.17 10.22
C PRO A 305 11.26 6.65 10.09
N LEU A 306 12.10 5.88 10.78
CA LEU A 306 11.87 4.46 10.99
C LEU A 306 11.08 4.32 12.28
N CYS A 307 9.77 4.43 12.08
CA CYS A 307 8.73 3.88 12.93
C CYS A 307 9.12 2.47 13.43
N GLY A 308 8.63 2.10 14.61
CA GLY A 308 9.14 0.99 15.41
C GLY A 308 9.33 -0.34 14.68
N VAL A 309 10.26 -1.14 15.21
CA VAL A 309 10.58 -2.51 14.81
C VAL A 309 10.74 -2.68 13.29
N GLU A 310 11.99 -2.65 12.81
CA GLU A 310 12.27 -2.94 11.40
C GLU A 310 11.59 -4.26 11.00
N PRO A 311 10.78 -4.30 9.92
CA PRO A 311 10.07 -5.52 9.53
C PRO A 311 11.01 -6.71 9.31
N ALA A 312 12.30 -6.47 9.05
CA ALA A 312 13.32 -7.51 9.01
C ALA A 312 13.43 -8.32 10.31
N LEU A 313 13.24 -7.69 11.48
CA LEU A 313 13.41 -8.32 12.80
C LEU A 313 12.46 -9.51 13.01
N LEU A 314 11.19 -9.37 12.61
CA LEU A 314 10.15 -10.37 12.86
C LEU A 314 9.96 -11.37 11.71
N ARG A 315 10.64 -11.19 10.57
CA ARG A 315 10.59 -12.16 9.46
C ARG A 315 11.05 -13.58 9.83
N PRO A 316 12.06 -13.79 10.68
CA PRO A 316 12.51 -15.13 11.06
C PRO A 316 11.53 -15.93 11.93
N VAL A 317 10.47 -15.30 12.45
CA VAL A 317 9.54 -15.87 13.45
C VAL A 317 8.10 -15.98 12.91
N PRO A 318 7.83 -16.79 11.88
CA PRO A 318 6.51 -16.88 11.24
C PRO A 318 5.45 -17.58 12.09
N LEU A 319 5.86 -18.34 13.11
CA LEU A 319 4.98 -19.12 13.99
C LEU A 319 4.52 -18.36 15.24
N LEU A 320 4.81 -17.06 15.32
CA LEU A 320 4.50 -16.24 16.49
C LEU A 320 2.98 -16.20 16.76
N ASP A 321 2.61 -16.63 17.96
CA ASP A 321 1.25 -16.66 18.49
C ASP A 321 0.99 -15.48 19.44
N GLU A 322 1.98 -15.15 20.28
CA GLU A 322 1.89 -14.07 21.26
C GLU A 322 3.05 -13.07 21.14
N LEU A 323 2.70 -11.78 21.05
CA LEU A 323 3.66 -10.68 20.98
C LEU A 323 3.35 -9.62 22.04
N HIS A 324 4.28 -9.43 22.98
CA HIS A 324 4.17 -8.47 24.07
C HIS A 324 5.23 -7.38 23.93
N LEU A 325 4.81 -6.18 23.53
CA LEU A 325 5.64 -4.99 23.27
C LEU A 325 5.21 -3.83 24.18
N ARG A 326 4.98 -4.10 25.46
CA ARG A 326 4.54 -3.07 26.42
C ARG A 326 5.65 -2.04 26.66
N GLY A 327 5.38 -0.73 26.70
CA GLY A 327 6.36 0.24 27.24
C GLY A 327 7.63 0.45 26.40
N VAL A 328 7.59 0.10 25.11
CA VAL A 328 8.74 0.16 24.18
C VAL A 328 8.87 1.53 23.49
N ARG A 329 7.96 2.48 23.80
CA ARG A 329 7.85 3.81 23.18
C ARG A 329 7.49 3.76 21.70
N LEU A 330 6.70 2.77 21.31
CA LEU A 330 6.22 2.59 19.94
C LEU A 330 5.24 3.73 19.53
N ASP A 331 5.49 4.41 18.42
CA ASP A 331 4.63 5.51 17.93
C ASP A 331 3.46 5.04 17.04
N ASP A 332 3.62 3.92 16.32
CA ASP A 332 2.59 3.30 15.48
C ASP A 332 2.80 1.78 15.35
N VAL A 333 1.79 1.08 14.82
CA VAL A 333 1.83 -0.37 14.58
C VAL A 333 1.79 -0.72 13.09
N ALA A 334 2.24 0.19 12.22
CA ALA A 334 2.16 0.02 10.76
C ALA A 334 2.98 -1.17 10.25
N PHE A 335 4.02 -1.58 10.98
CA PHE A 335 4.84 -2.75 10.69
C PHE A 335 4.02 -4.06 10.59
N LEU A 336 2.87 -4.15 11.29
CA LEU A 336 1.98 -5.31 11.24
C LEU A 336 1.44 -5.56 9.84
N SER A 337 1.13 -4.50 9.08
CA SER A 337 0.61 -4.62 7.71
C SER A 337 1.67 -5.17 6.72
N ARG A 338 2.95 -4.99 7.05
CA ARG A 338 4.10 -5.42 6.22
C ARG A 338 4.57 -6.83 6.56
N LEU A 339 4.03 -7.42 7.63
CA LEU A 339 4.39 -8.74 8.13
C LEU A 339 3.19 -9.68 7.98
N ASN A 340 3.45 -10.92 7.55
CA ASN A 340 2.41 -11.93 7.44
C ASN A 340 2.34 -12.78 8.73
N LEU A 341 2.02 -12.15 9.87
CA LEU A 341 1.86 -12.83 11.17
C LEU A 341 0.46 -13.45 11.28
N SER A 342 0.16 -14.38 10.37
CA SER A 342 -1.17 -14.98 10.23
C SER A 342 -1.63 -15.82 11.43
N LEU A 343 -0.70 -16.24 12.28
CA LEU A 343 -0.95 -17.09 13.44
C LEU A 343 -1.15 -16.31 14.74
N LEU A 344 -0.82 -15.01 14.77
CA LEU A 344 -0.82 -14.21 15.98
C LEU A 344 -2.23 -14.10 16.61
N ARG A 345 -2.37 -14.55 17.86
CA ARG A 345 -3.62 -14.48 18.64
C ARG A 345 -3.59 -13.37 19.68
N VAL A 346 -2.43 -13.08 20.26
CA VAL A 346 -2.31 -12.10 21.35
C VAL A 346 -1.32 -11.01 20.95
N LEU A 347 -1.82 -9.77 20.90
CA LEU A 347 -0.99 -8.60 20.70
C LEU A 347 -1.15 -7.65 21.89
N ARG A 348 -0.08 -7.44 22.65
CA ARG A 348 -0.04 -6.46 23.74
C ARG A 348 0.91 -5.32 23.39
N VAL A 349 0.34 -4.14 23.18
CA VAL A 349 1.07 -2.90 22.87
C VAL A 349 0.79 -1.83 23.92
N SER A 350 0.53 -2.22 25.17
CA SER A 350 0.19 -1.28 26.24
C SER A 350 1.34 -0.35 26.64
N ASN A 351 0.99 0.82 27.19
CA ASN A 351 1.91 1.87 27.64
C ASN A 351 2.93 2.34 26.57
N ASN A 352 2.52 2.41 25.31
CA ASN A 352 3.31 2.99 24.23
C ASN A 352 2.82 4.40 23.86
N ARG A 353 3.22 4.90 22.69
CA ARG A 353 2.85 6.20 22.13
C ARG A 353 1.92 6.07 20.92
N VAL A 354 1.28 4.91 20.76
CA VAL A 354 0.43 4.62 19.61
C VAL A 354 -0.76 5.59 19.58
N GLY A 355 -0.82 6.42 18.55
CA GLY A 355 -1.89 7.39 18.36
C GLY A 355 -3.03 6.86 17.47
N GLU A 356 -2.68 6.21 16.38
CA GLU A 356 -3.61 5.71 15.37
C GLU A 356 -3.36 4.21 15.11
N VAL A 357 -4.44 3.48 14.87
CA VAL A 357 -4.39 2.10 14.38
C VAL A 357 -5.31 2.02 13.17
N SER A 358 -4.81 1.50 12.06
CA SER A 358 -5.57 1.39 10.81
C SER A 358 -6.25 0.02 10.66
N ALA A 359 -7.35 -0.03 9.92
CA ALA A 359 -8.08 -1.28 9.67
C ALA A 359 -7.24 -2.32 8.91
N ALA A 360 -6.29 -1.86 8.09
CA ALA A 360 -5.37 -2.72 7.34
C ALA A 360 -4.37 -3.43 8.27
N GLU A 361 -3.90 -2.77 9.34
CA GLU A 361 -2.97 -3.37 10.31
C GLU A 361 -3.60 -4.53 11.07
N LEU A 362 -4.80 -4.36 11.62
CA LEU A 362 -5.52 -5.47 12.26
C LEU A 362 -6.06 -6.48 11.24
N GLY A 363 -6.36 -6.04 10.01
CA GLY A 363 -6.73 -6.93 8.90
C GLY A 363 -5.63 -7.91 8.51
N ALA A 364 -4.36 -7.55 8.71
CA ALA A 364 -3.21 -8.43 8.53
C ALA A 364 -3.07 -9.53 9.60
N LEU A 365 -3.86 -9.46 10.69
CA LEU A 365 -3.85 -10.39 11.80
C LEU A 365 -5.15 -11.20 11.86
N PRO A 366 -5.35 -12.16 10.93
CA PRO A 366 -6.62 -12.85 10.75
C PRO A 366 -6.95 -13.81 11.87
N ARG A 367 -6.09 -14.07 12.87
CA ARG A 367 -6.38 -14.96 14.01
C ARG A 367 -6.39 -14.25 15.36
N LEU A 368 -6.29 -12.92 15.36
CA LEU A 368 -6.22 -12.13 16.58
C LEU A 368 -7.44 -12.38 17.48
N GLN A 369 -7.18 -12.63 18.76
CA GLN A 369 -8.16 -12.89 19.81
C GLN A 369 -8.06 -11.87 20.95
N LEU A 370 -6.89 -11.30 21.20
CA LEU A 370 -6.67 -10.31 22.25
C LEU A 370 -5.82 -9.15 21.74
N LEU A 371 -6.32 -7.93 21.92
CA LEU A 371 -5.60 -6.68 21.66
C LEU A 371 -5.56 -5.82 22.92
N ASP A 372 -4.38 -5.63 23.50
CA ASP A 372 -4.17 -4.71 24.62
C ASP A 372 -3.52 -3.41 24.15
N VAL A 373 -4.29 -2.32 24.18
CA VAL A 373 -3.89 -0.95 23.83
C VAL A 373 -3.86 -0.01 25.04
N VAL A 374 -3.97 -0.53 26.26
CA VAL A 374 -4.10 0.29 27.48
C VAL A 374 -2.87 1.18 27.66
N GLY A 375 -3.07 2.45 28.02
CA GLY A 375 -1.98 3.39 28.27
C GLY A 375 -1.36 4.04 27.03
N ASN A 376 -1.99 3.90 25.85
CA ASN A 376 -1.62 4.62 24.63
C ASN A 376 -2.42 5.92 24.45
N PRO A 377 -1.82 6.97 23.86
CA PRO A 377 -2.47 8.25 23.57
C PRO A 377 -3.34 8.18 22.29
N LEU A 378 -4.30 7.25 22.23
CA LEU A 378 -5.13 7.05 21.04
C LEU A 378 -5.89 8.33 20.63
N SER A 379 -5.98 8.59 19.32
CA SER A 379 -6.79 9.67 18.74
C SER A 379 -8.28 9.34 18.86
N CYS A 380 -9.07 10.23 19.45
CA CYS A 380 -10.52 10.21 19.50
C CYS A 380 -11.11 11.12 18.43
N GLY A 381 -10.73 10.82 17.19
CA GLY A 381 -11.23 11.42 15.96
C GLY A 381 -11.77 10.37 15.00
N CYS A 382 -11.93 10.72 13.73
CA CYS A 382 -12.43 9.79 12.72
C CYS A 382 -11.43 8.70 12.35
N ASP A 383 -10.14 8.92 12.63
CA ASP A 383 -9.04 7.98 12.31
C ASP A 383 -9.20 6.65 13.07
N ASN A 384 -9.53 6.70 14.36
CA ASN A 384 -9.79 5.50 15.19
C ASN A 384 -11.29 5.22 15.41
N ALA A 385 -12.19 5.92 14.71
CA ALA A 385 -13.63 5.68 14.83
C ALA A 385 -13.97 4.22 14.54
N TRP A 386 -13.34 3.66 13.50
CA TRP A 386 -13.50 2.25 13.14
C TRP A 386 -12.98 1.33 14.25
N LEU A 387 -11.83 1.63 14.87
CA LEU A 387 -11.20 0.81 15.91
C LEU A 387 -12.10 0.75 17.13
N ARG A 388 -12.67 1.88 17.55
CA ARG A 388 -13.62 1.93 18.66
C ARG A 388 -14.84 1.06 18.37
N ASP A 389 -15.48 1.25 17.22
CA ASP A 389 -16.66 0.47 16.82
C ASP A 389 -16.34 -1.02 16.72
N PHE A 390 -15.17 -1.36 16.16
CA PHE A 390 -14.68 -2.72 16.04
C PHE A 390 -14.49 -3.37 17.42
N LEU A 391 -13.76 -2.73 18.34
CA LEU A 391 -13.48 -3.31 19.66
C LEU A 391 -14.71 -3.39 20.56
N LEU A 392 -15.70 -2.50 20.40
CA LEU A 392 -16.94 -2.56 21.17
C LEU A 392 -17.93 -3.62 20.65
N ASN A 393 -17.96 -3.86 19.33
CA ASN A 393 -18.92 -4.76 18.71
C ASN A 393 -18.34 -6.14 18.34
N SER A 394 -17.02 -6.32 18.39
CA SER A 394 -16.39 -7.59 18.03
C SER A 394 -16.59 -8.63 19.13
N SER A 395 -17.17 -9.78 18.76
CA SER A 395 -17.17 -11.00 19.59
C SER A 395 -15.86 -11.79 19.46
N ARG A 396 -15.02 -11.42 18.50
CA ARG A 396 -13.80 -12.13 18.14
C ARG A 396 -12.58 -11.67 18.92
N VAL A 397 -12.41 -10.34 19.04
CA VAL A 397 -11.22 -9.72 19.63
C VAL A 397 -11.59 -9.11 20.97
N GLN A 398 -10.93 -9.57 22.02
CA GLN A 398 -11.07 -9.03 23.36
C GLN A 398 -10.09 -7.87 23.56
N ALA A 399 -10.60 -6.76 24.08
CA ALA A 399 -9.81 -5.58 24.46
C ALA A 399 -9.88 -5.36 25.97
N PRO A 400 -9.07 -6.10 26.77
CA PRO A 400 -9.09 -5.97 28.22
C PRO A 400 -8.74 -4.54 28.64
N GLY A 401 -9.58 -3.95 29.50
CA GLY A 401 -9.33 -2.60 30.03
C GLY A 401 -9.60 -1.45 29.05
N LEU A 402 -10.26 -1.69 27.91
CA LEU A 402 -10.63 -0.64 26.94
C LEU A 402 -11.36 0.55 27.59
N TRP A 403 -12.19 0.28 28.60
CA TRP A 403 -12.93 1.27 29.40
C TRP A 403 -12.05 2.25 30.17
N ARG A 404 -10.76 1.94 30.34
CA ARG A 404 -9.77 2.77 31.05
C ARG A 404 -8.89 3.59 30.10
N VAL A 405 -9.00 3.35 28.79
CA VAL A 405 -8.20 4.05 27.78
C VAL A 405 -8.68 5.48 27.64
N ARG A 406 -7.73 6.42 27.63
CA ARG A 406 -7.99 7.86 27.51
C ARG A 406 -7.49 8.38 26.18
N CYS A 407 -8.23 9.34 25.62
CA CYS A 407 -7.88 10.03 24.39
C CYS A 407 -6.63 10.88 24.58
N GLY A 408 -5.65 10.74 23.68
CA GLY A 408 -4.50 11.65 23.57
C GLY A 408 -4.80 12.87 22.72
N PHE A 409 -5.54 12.67 21.63
CA PHE A 409 -5.87 13.67 20.61
C PHE A 409 -7.34 13.57 20.19
N PRO A 410 -7.93 14.58 19.54
CA PRO A 410 -7.42 15.96 19.42
C PRO A 410 -7.35 16.66 20.79
N LEU A 411 -6.60 17.76 20.90
CA LEU A 411 -6.40 18.49 22.17
C LEU A 411 -7.71 18.89 22.87
N SER A 412 -8.79 19.11 22.12
CA SER A 412 -10.12 19.44 22.63
C SER A 412 -10.78 18.31 23.44
N ARG A 413 -10.41 17.04 23.18
CA ARG A 413 -10.98 15.85 23.84
C ARG A 413 -9.94 15.07 24.64
N ARG A 414 -8.78 15.68 24.91
CA ARG A 414 -7.68 15.03 25.63
C ARG A 414 -8.14 14.63 27.04
N GLY A 415 -7.88 13.37 27.41
CA GLY A 415 -8.22 12.83 28.72
C GLY A 415 -9.63 12.24 28.84
N GLU A 416 -10.51 12.44 27.84
CA GLU A 416 -11.79 11.74 27.74
C GLU A 416 -11.59 10.23 27.57
N LEU A 417 -12.61 9.44 27.90
CA LEU A 417 -12.56 7.99 27.72
C LEU A 417 -12.76 7.62 26.25
N PHE A 418 -11.89 6.79 25.70
CA PHE A 418 -11.92 6.36 24.29
C PHE A 418 -13.27 5.74 23.89
N VAL A 419 -13.87 4.97 24.80
CA VAL A 419 -15.18 4.34 24.60
C VAL A 419 -16.34 5.35 24.52
N ARG A 420 -16.21 6.54 25.13
CA ARG A 420 -17.28 7.55 25.18
C ARG A 420 -17.26 8.53 24.01
N PHE A 421 -16.20 8.54 23.22
CA PHE A 421 -16.12 9.35 22.01
C PHE A 421 -17.29 9.02 21.07
N ASP A 422 -18.01 10.01 20.56
CA ASP A 422 -19.06 9.83 19.55
C ASP A 422 -18.48 9.89 18.13
N ALA A 423 -18.56 8.79 17.36
CA ALA A 423 -18.15 8.76 15.94
C ALA A 423 -19.31 8.73 14.95
N SER A 424 -20.54 9.01 15.39
CA SER A 424 -21.67 9.19 14.47
C SER A 424 -21.35 10.23 13.38
N GLN A 425 -20.65 11.30 13.76
CA GLN A 425 -20.21 12.38 12.88
C GLN A 425 -19.23 11.92 11.78
N CYS A 426 -18.49 10.84 12.01
CA CYS A 426 -17.52 10.31 11.04
C CYS A 426 -18.18 9.46 9.95
N ARG A 427 -19.38 8.93 10.20
CA ARG A 427 -20.13 8.11 9.24
C ARG A 427 -21.08 8.95 8.38
N ASP A 428 -21.16 10.26 8.62
CA ASP A 428 -22.07 11.17 7.94
C ASP A 428 -21.65 11.45 6.48
N ARG A 429 -22.03 10.54 5.58
CA ARG A 429 -21.86 10.71 4.12
C ARG A 429 -22.73 11.83 3.53
N SER A 430 -23.69 12.39 4.29
CA SER A 430 -24.62 13.39 3.76
C SER A 430 -23.90 14.69 3.41
N ARG A 431 -22.90 15.11 4.19
CA ARG A 431 -22.16 16.37 4.01
C ARG A 431 -21.38 16.46 2.69
N PRO A 432 -20.51 15.49 2.32
CA PRO A 432 -19.80 15.56 1.03
C PRO A 432 -20.76 15.44 -0.16
N LEU A 433 -21.84 14.67 -0.01
CA LEU A 433 -22.85 14.50 -1.06
C LEU A 433 -23.66 15.79 -1.28
N LEU A 434 -24.07 16.46 -0.20
CA LEU A 434 -24.70 17.78 -0.22
C LEU A 434 -23.76 18.83 -0.85
N PHE A 435 -22.48 18.84 -0.50
CA PHE A 435 -21.50 19.75 -1.10
C PHE A 435 -21.36 19.53 -2.61
N ALA A 436 -21.27 18.28 -3.06
CA ALA A 436 -21.22 17.93 -4.47
C ALA A 436 -22.49 18.37 -5.21
N CYS A 437 -23.67 18.07 -4.66
CA CYS A 437 -24.95 18.49 -5.24
C CYS A 437 -25.07 20.02 -5.35
N CYS A 438 -24.72 20.76 -4.30
CA CYS A 438 -24.73 22.22 -4.30
C CYS A 438 -23.74 22.79 -5.33
N SER A 439 -22.54 22.23 -5.41
CA SER A 439 -21.52 22.66 -6.38
C SER A 439 -21.97 22.42 -7.82
N CYS A 440 -22.57 21.26 -8.11
CA CYS A 440 -23.15 20.96 -9.42
C CYS A 440 -24.32 21.88 -9.76
N ALA A 441 -25.20 22.18 -8.80
CA ALA A 441 -26.32 23.10 -9.01
C ALA A 441 -25.83 24.51 -9.35
N VAL A 442 -24.83 25.03 -8.62
CA VAL A 442 -24.22 26.33 -8.89
C VAL A 442 -23.55 26.34 -10.28
N ALA A 443 -22.80 25.29 -10.63
CA ALA A 443 -22.19 25.17 -11.94
C ALA A 443 -23.23 25.15 -13.07
N LEU A 444 -24.35 24.46 -12.90
CA LEU A 444 -25.44 24.42 -13.86
C LEU A 444 -26.12 25.79 -14.04
N VAL A 445 -26.36 26.50 -12.94
CA VAL A 445 -26.91 27.87 -12.99
C VAL A 445 -25.95 28.81 -13.73
N MET A 446 -24.65 28.72 -13.44
CA MET A 446 -23.64 29.53 -14.14
C MET A 446 -23.58 29.18 -15.63
N LEU A 447 -23.56 27.89 -15.98
CA LEU A 447 -23.53 27.44 -17.37
C LEU A 447 -24.77 27.90 -18.13
N THR A 448 -25.96 27.71 -17.56
CA THR A 448 -27.22 28.15 -18.18
C THR A 448 -27.26 29.67 -18.36
N ALA A 449 -26.78 30.44 -17.37
CA ALA A 449 -26.65 31.89 -17.51
C ALA A 449 -25.65 32.30 -18.60
N THR A 450 -24.49 31.62 -18.71
CA THR A 450 -23.50 31.87 -19.76
C THR A 450 -24.04 31.52 -21.14
N VAL A 451 -24.67 30.36 -21.31
CA VAL A 451 -25.30 29.93 -22.57
C VAL A 451 -26.42 30.90 -22.94
N PHE A 452 -27.27 31.29 -21.99
CA PHE A 452 -28.31 32.27 -22.25
C PHE A 452 -27.73 33.63 -22.66
N ARG A 453 -26.66 34.10 -22.01
CA ARG A 453 -26.05 35.40 -22.33
C ARG A 453 -25.39 35.44 -23.70
N PHE A 454 -24.63 34.40 -24.06
CA PHE A 454 -23.81 34.40 -25.28
C PHE A 454 -24.50 33.72 -26.47
N TRP A 455 -25.32 32.69 -26.23
CA TRP A 455 -25.86 31.82 -27.27
C TRP A 455 -27.37 31.97 -27.50
N ARG A 456 -28.11 32.77 -26.72
CA ARG A 456 -29.57 32.91 -26.88
C ARG A 456 -29.98 33.28 -28.31
N TRP A 457 -29.28 34.22 -28.95
CA TRP A 457 -29.60 34.63 -30.32
C TRP A 457 -29.22 33.55 -31.35
N HIS A 458 -28.11 32.84 -31.14
CA HIS A 458 -27.70 31.72 -31.98
C HIS A 458 -28.64 30.52 -31.85
N LEU A 459 -29.12 30.21 -30.65
CA LEU A 459 -30.09 29.14 -30.39
C LEU A 459 -31.47 29.46 -30.97
N LEU A 460 -31.93 30.71 -30.85
CA LEU A 460 -33.21 31.15 -31.45
C LEU A 460 -33.14 31.12 -32.99
N TYR A 461 -32.03 31.60 -33.55
CA TYR A 461 -31.77 31.53 -35.00
C TYR A 461 -31.71 30.07 -35.48
N GLY A 462 -30.98 29.21 -34.76
CA GLY A 462 -30.89 27.78 -35.06
C GLY A 462 -32.25 27.07 -34.96
N TYR A 463 -33.09 27.43 -33.99
CA TYR A 463 -34.46 26.91 -33.88
C TYR A 463 -35.31 27.29 -35.10
N HIS A 464 -35.29 28.56 -35.52
CA HIS A 464 -36.03 29.00 -36.70
C HIS A 464 -35.51 28.36 -37.99
N LEU A 465 -34.19 28.17 -38.12
CA LEU A 465 -33.59 27.48 -39.26
C LEU A 465 -33.98 25.99 -39.28
N LEU A 466 -33.96 25.32 -38.13
CA LEU A 466 -34.38 23.92 -38.00
C LEU A 466 -35.89 23.77 -38.28
N ALA A 467 -36.71 24.70 -37.80
CA ALA A 467 -38.15 24.72 -38.07
C ALA A 467 -38.44 24.95 -39.56
N ALA A 468 -37.70 25.85 -40.23
CA ALA A 468 -37.79 26.04 -41.68
C ALA A 468 -37.36 24.78 -42.45
N TRP A 469 -36.24 24.17 -42.06
CA TRP A 469 -35.74 22.93 -42.66
C TRP A 469 -36.70 21.73 -42.48
N LEU A 470 -37.31 21.59 -41.31
CA LEU A 470 -38.35 20.60 -41.05
C LEU A 470 -39.64 20.88 -41.84
N GLY A 471 -39.98 22.16 -42.04
CA GLY A 471 -41.12 22.58 -42.86
C GLY A 471 -40.94 22.37 -44.37
N GLU A 472 -39.70 22.39 -44.87
CA GLU A 472 -39.38 22.19 -46.28
C GLU A 472 -39.35 20.72 -46.72
N ARG A 473 -39.19 19.77 -45.80
CA ARG A 473 -39.28 18.32 -46.09
C ARG A 473 -40.64 17.86 -46.63
N GLY A 474 -41.68 18.71 -46.56
CA GLY A 474 -43.03 18.43 -47.06
C GLY A 474 -43.42 19.12 -48.36
N ARG A 475 -42.55 19.95 -48.97
CA ARG A 475 -42.85 20.61 -50.26
C ARG A 475 -42.31 19.75 -51.41
N PRO A 476 -43.14 19.24 -52.33
CA PRO A 476 -42.64 18.55 -53.51
C PRO A 476 -41.81 19.51 -54.36
N ALA A 477 -40.70 19.02 -54.92
CA ALA A 477 -39.91 19.76 -55.89
C ALA A 477 -40.84 20.32 -57.00
N ARG A 478 -40.86 21.65 -57.19
CA ARG A 478 -41.65 22.31 -58.24
C ARG A 478 -41.21 21.74 -59.59
N GLN A 479 -42.07 20.96 -60.24
CA GLN A 479 -41.84 20.55 -61.63
C GLN A 479 -41.96 21.79 -62.53
N PRO A 480 -41.02 22.03 -63.48
CA PRO A 480 -41.11 23.17 -64.37
C PRO A 480 -42.36 23.05 -65.24
N GLY A 481 -43.21 24.08 -65.21
CA GLY A 481 -44.39 24.17 -66.05
C GLY A 481 -44.03 24.27 -67.55
N PRO A 482 -45.01 24.12 -68.47
CA PRO A 482 -44.75 24.27 -69.90
C PRO A 482 -44.21 25.67 -70.21
N ILE A 483 -43.19 25.73 -71.06
CA ILE A 483 -42.57 26.98 -71.54
C ILE A 483 -43.64 27.84 -72.23
N ARG A 484 -43.91 29.04 -71.69
CA ARG A 484 -44.91 30.00 -72.19
C ARG A 484 -44.31 31.13 -73.01
N TYR A 485 -43.06 31.49 -72.71
CA TYR A 485 -42.37 32.63 -73.30
C TYR A 485 -41.05 32.21 -73.95
N ASP A 486 -40.64 32.94 -74.98
CA ASP A 486 -39.36 32.73 -75.64
C ASP A 486 -38.22 33.36 -74.83
N ALA A 487 -38.45 34.52 -74.22
CA ALA A 487 -37.48 35.12 -73.30
C ALA A 487 -38.11 35.86 -72.12
N PHE A 488 -37.50 35.72 -70.95
CA PHE A 488 -37.71 36.59 -69.80
C PHE A 488 -36.75 37.78 -69.90
N VAL A 489 -37.26 39.01 -69.85
CA VAL A 489 -36.44 40.22 -69.96
C VAL A 489 -36.22 40.81 -68.57
N SER A 490 -34.97 40.82 -68.14
CA SER A 490 -34.52 41.43 -66.89
C SER A 490 -33.84 42.76 -67.20
N TYR A 491 -34.37 43.85 -66.65
CA TYR A 491 -33.88 45.22 -66.86
C TYR A 491 -34.17 46.06 -65.60
N ASN A 492 -33.53 47.22 -65.48
CA ASN A 492 -33.81 48.17 -64.40
C ASN A 492 -34.95 49.11 -64.82
N SER A 493 -35.78 49.58 -63.89
CA SER A 493 -36.80 50.62 -64.12
C SER A 493 -36.26 51.86 -64.84
N ASP A 494 -35.01 52.26 -64.61
CA ASP A 494 -34.38 53.38 -65.33
C ASP A 494 -34.29 53.13 -66.86
N ASP A 495 -34.19 51.87 -67.26
CA ASP A 495 -34.04 51.42 -68.65
C ASP A 495 -35.38 51.06 -69.31
N GLU A 496 -36.51 51.21 -68.58
CA GLU A 496 -37.85 50.82 -69.03
C GLU A 496 -38.27 51.53 -70.32
N GLU A 497 -37.96 52.83 -70.44
CA GLU A 497 -38.30 53.62 -71.61
C GLU A 497 -37.61 53.09 -72.88
N TRP A 498 -36.35 52.70 -72.77
CA TRP A 498 -35.59 52.10 -73.87
C TRP A 498 -36.14 50.71 -74.23
N VAL A 499 -36.43 49.88 -73.23
CA VAL A 499 -37.01 48.55 -73.45
C VAL A 499 -38.38 48.64 -74.13
N ALA A 500 -39.24 49.55 -73.70
CA ALA A 500 -40.57 49.76 -74.26
C ALA A 500 -40.56 50.26 -75.71
N HIS A 501 -39.69 51.22 -76.04
CA HIS A 501 -39.72 51.88 -77.35
C HIS A 501 -38.73 51.31 -78.38
N GLN A 502 -37.65 50.66 -77.94
CA GLN A 502 -36.60 50.14 -78.84
C GLN A 502 -36.57 48.62 -78.89
N LEU A 503 -36.63 47.93 -77.74
CA LEU A 503 -36.48 46.47 -77.67
C LEU A 503 -37.78 45.74 -78.04
N LEU A 504 -38.89 46.09 -77.40
CA LEU A 504 -40.20 45.44 -77.54
C LEU A 504 -40.71 45.44 -78.99
N PRO A 505 -40.75 46.58 -79.72
CA PRO A 505 -41.28 46.60 -81.08
C PRO A 505 -40.49 45.73 -82.07
N GLN A 506 -39.19 45.55 -81.83
CA GLN A 506 -38.31 44.78 -82.71
C GLN A 506 -38.43 43.27 -82.45
N LEU A 507 -38.54 42.86 -81.18
CA LEU A 507 -38.61 41.45 -80.80
C LEU A 507 -40.03 40.87 -80.93
N GLU A 508 -41.06 41.60 -80.49
CA GLU A 508 -42.45 41.17 -80.66
C GLU A 508 -42.89 41.31 -82.12
N GLY A 509 -42.38 42.33 -82.84
CA GLY A 509 -42.56 42.47 -84.30
C GLY A 509 -41.92 41.33 -85.11
N ALA A 510 -40.92 40.65 -84.56
CA ALA A 510 -40.32 39.43 -85.11
C ALA A 510 -41.05 38.14 -84.68
N GLY A 511 -42.16 38.24 -83.95
CA GLY A 511 -43.03 37.12 -83.54
C GLY A 511 -42.66 36.44 -82.22
N MET A 512 -41.77 37.02 -81.39
CA MET A 512 -41.37 36.43 -80.10
C MET A 512 -42.33 36.81 -78.96
N ARG A 513 -42.55 35.90 -78.01
CA ARG A 513 -43.31 36.20 -76.78
C ARG A 513 -42.37 36.47 -75.61
N LEU A 514 -42.42 37.69 -75.08
CA LEU A 514 -41.57 38.14 -73.97
C LEU A 514 -42.33 38.22 -72.66
N CYS A 515 -41.66 37.90 -71.55
CA CYS A 515 -42.15 38.09 -70.19
C CYS A 515 -41.41 39.26 -69.53
N LEU A 516 -42.13 40.29 -69.08
CA LEU A 516 -41.57 41.46 -68.40
C LEU A 516 -42.21 41.68 -67.03
N HIS A 517 -41.41 42.14 -66.06
CA HIS A 517 -41.86 42.31 -64.67
C HIS A 517 -43.01 43.31 -64.51
N HIS A 518 -43.05 44.39 -65.29
CA HIS A 518 -44.10 45.41 -65.20
C HIS A 518 -45.44 45.00 -65.85
N ARG A 519 -45.42 43.99 -66.74
CA ARG A 519 -46.57 43.60 -67.57
C ARG A 519 -47.15 42.25 -67.17
N ASP A 520 -46.29 41.26 -66.95
CA ASP A 520 -46.68 39.85 -66.86
C ASP A 520 -46.70 39.30 -65.43
N PHE A 521 -46.22 40.07 -64.44
CA PHE A 521 -46.23 39.63 -63.04
C PHE A 521 -47.63 39.70 -62.44
N VAL A 522 -47.99 38.67 -61.68
CA VAL A 522 -49.30 38.58 -61.04
C VAL A 522 -49.31 39.47 -59.79
N PRO A 523 -50.17 40.50 -59.71
CA PRO A 523 -50.25 41.37 -58.55
C PRO A 523 -50.66 40.58 -57.30
N GLY A 524 -50.00 40.86 -56.16
CA GLY A 524 -50.27 40.20 -54.87
C GLY A 524 -49.53 38.88 -54.64
N LYS A 525 -48.80 38.37 -55.63
CA LYS A 525 -47.86 37.24 -55.46
C LYS A 525 -46.47 37.74 -55.04
N ASP A 526 -45.75 36.93 -54.26
CA ASP A 526 -44.37 37.24 -53.87
C ASP A 526 -43.51 37.51 -55.12
N ILE A 527 -42.76 38.61 -55.09
CA ILE A 527 -41.98 39.08 -56.24
C ILE A 527 -40.89 38.09 -56.62
N VAL A 528 -40.30 37.37 -55.65
CA VAL A 528 -39.29 36.34 -55.93
C VAL A 528 -39.95 35.14 -56.62
N ASP A 529 -41.16 34.75 -56.20
CA ASP A 529 -41.92 33.70 -56.89
C ASP A 529 -42.35 34.12 -58.31
N ASN A 530 -42.71 35.40 -58.52
CA ASN A 530 -42.99 35.93 -59.86
C ASN A 530 -41.76 35.90 -60.77
N ILE A 531 -40.59 36.26 -60.24
CA ILE A 531 -39.30 36.15 -60.94
C ILE A 531 -38.98 34.71 -61.29
N MET A 532 -39.09 33.79 -60.31
CA MET A 532 -38.81 32.37 -60.53
C MET A 532 -39.72 31.81 -61.64
N ASP A 533 -41.03 32.05 -61.55
CA ASP A 533 -41.97 31.57 -62.55
C ASP A 533 -41.72 32.19 -63.94
N GLY A 534 -41.39 33.49 -64.01
CA GLY A 534 -41.04 34.16 -65.26
C GLY A 534 -39.81 33.56 -65.92
N ILE A 535 -38.77 33.24 -65.13
CA ILE A 535 -37.55 32.60 -65.61
C ILE A 535 -37.82 31.15 -66.05
N TYR A 536 -38.46 30.31 -65.21
CA TYR A 536 -38.71 28.90 -65.54
C TYR A 536 -39.74 28.71 -66.67
N ALA A 537 -40.69 29.63 -66.85
CA ALA A 537 -41.63 29.63 -67.97
C ALA A 537 -41.04 30.16 -69.28
N SER A 538 -39.77 30.60 -69.29
CA SER A 538 -39.08 31.16 -70.46
C SER A 538 -37.95 30.25 -70.98
N ARG A 539 -37.73 30.24 -72.30
CA ARG A 539 -36.62 29.48 -72.93
C ARG A 539 -35.25 30.09 -72.69
N ARG A 540 -35.17 31.42 -72.65
CA ARG A 540 -33.96 32.20 -72.43
C ARG A 540 -34.24 33.34 -71.45
N THR A 541 -33.20 33.85 -70.82
CA THR A 541 -33.25 35.06 -69.99
C THR A 541 -32.35 36.11 -70.61
N LEU A 542 -32.94 37.23 -71.06
CA LEU A 542 -32.25 38.38 -71.62
C LEU A 542 -32.05 39.42 -70.52
N CYS A 543 -30.80 39.68 -70.13
CA CYS A 543 -30.48 40.75 -69.19
C CYS A 543 -30.00 41.98 -69.95
N VAL A 544 -30.70 43.10 -69.81
CA VAL A 544 -30.30 44.42 -70.30
C VAL A 544 -29.42 45.06 -69.23
N VAL A 545 -28.11 45.10 -69.48
CA VAL A 545 -27.10 45.46 -68.47
C VAL A 545 -26.64 46.90 -68.65
N THR A 546 -26.85 47.68 -67.58
CA THR A 546 -26.35 49.04 -67.32
C THR A 546 -25.71 49.10 -65.92
N ARG A 547 -25.05 50.21 -65.57
CA ARG A 547 -24.54 50.48 -64.23
C ARG A 547 -25.67 50.57 -63.21
N SER A 548 -26.84 51.11 -63.60
CA SER A 548 -28.05 51.07 -62.78
C SER A 548 -28.53 49.64 -62.54
N TYR A 549 -28.49 48.78 -63.57
CA TYR A 549 -28.81 47.35 -63.42
C TYR A 549 -27.89 46.65 -62.41
N LEU A 550 -26.56 46.88 -62.47
CA LEU A 550 -25.60 46.25 -61.54
C LEU A 550 -25.76 46.69 -60.07
N ARG A 551 -26.34 47.88 -59.82
CA ARG A 551 -26.60 48.38 -58.46
C ARG A 551 -27.94 47.93 -57.89
N SER A 552 -28.84 47.38 -58.72
CA SER A 552 -30.17 46.95 -58.28
C SER A 552 -30.14 45.61 -57.57
N GLU A 553 -30.66 45.57 -56.34
CA GLU A 553 -30.83 44.32 -55.58
C GLU A 553 -31.78 43.34 -56.28
N TRP A 554 -32.80 43.86 -56.99
CA TRP A 554 -33.77 43.04 -57.71
C TRP A 554 -33.17 42.43 -58.98
N CYS A 555 -32.48 43.23 -59.79
CA CYS A 555 -31.77 42.74 -60.98
C CYS A 555 -30.66 41.73 -60.59
N SER A 556 -30.00 41.96 -59.46
CA SER A 556 -29.06 41.01 -58.84
C SER A 556 -29.72 39.67 -58.51
N LYS A 557 -30.93 39.70 -57.93
CA LYS A 557 -31.67 38.48 -57.59
C LYS A 557 -32.13 37.72 -58.84
N GLU A 558 -32.69 38.40 -59.83
CA GLU A 558 -33.10 37.82 -61.14
C GLU A 558 -31.92 37.15 -61.84
N LEU A 559 -30.77 37.83 -61.88
CA LEU A 559 -29.53 37.30 -62.43
C LEU A 559 -29.00 36.10 -61.64
N GLN A 560 -29.06 36.11 -60.30
CA GLN A 560 -28.63 35.00 -59.47
C GLN A 560 -29.48 33.75 -59.70
N VAL A 561 -30.79 33.91 -59.84
CA VAL A 561 -31.74 32.83 -60.16
C VAL A 561 -31.47 32.27 -61.56
N ALA A 562 -31.36 33.14 -62.58
CA ALA A 562 -31.07 32.71 -63.94
C ALA A 562 -29.70 32.01 -64.04
N ALA A 563 -28.69 32.50 -63.33
CA ALA A 563 -27.37 31.88 -63.25
C ALA A 563 -27.38 30.56 -62.45
N PHE A 564 -28.28 30.40 -61.48
CA PHE A 564 -28.47 29.14 -60.76
C PHE A 564 -29.12 28.08 -61.66
N ARG A 565 -30.16 28.44 -62.42
CA ARG A 565 -30.76 27.57 -63.45
C ARG A 565 -29.73 27.10 -64.48
N LEU A 566 -28.85 28.00 -64.94
CA LEU A 566 -27.74 27.66 -65.84
C LEU A 566 -26.76 26.63 -65.24
N PHE A 567 -26.56 26.67 -63.92
CA PHE A 567 -25.62 25.79 -63.22
C PHE A 567 -26.22 24.41 -62.87
N GLU A 568 -27.51 24.34 -62.54
CA GLU A 568 -28.20 23.07 -62.25
C GLU A 568 -28.61 22.32 -63.53
N GLU A 569 -29.11 23.00 -64.56
CA GLU A 569 -29.66 22.38 -65.77
C GLU A 569 -28.62 22.24 -66.91
N ASN A 570 -27.42 22.84 -66.77
CA ASN A 570 -26.31 22.84 -67.74
C ASN A 570 -26.72 23.28 -69.16
N GLN A 571 -27.66 24.24 -69.26
CA GLN A 571 -28.07 24.87 -70.51
C GLN A 571 -27.72 26.35 -70.50
N ASP A 572 -27.17 26.87 -71.60
CA ASP A 572 -26.77 28.26 -71.76
C ASP A 572 -28.01 29.17 -71.92
N VAL A 573 -28.82 29.32 -70.87
CA VAL A 573 -30.11 30.01 -70.93
C VAL A 573 -29.98 31.55 -70.92
N LEU A 574 -28.81 32.08 -70.55
CA LEU A 574 -28.59 33.50 -70.27
C LEU A 574 -27.98 34.27 -71.47
N VAL A 575 -28.60 35.38 -71.87
CA VAL A 575 -28.11 36.31 -72.89
C VAL A 575 -27.91 37.70 -72.27
N LEU A 576 -26.71 38.28 -72.41
CA LEU A 576 -26.39 39.60 -71.85
C LEU A 576 -26.37 40.67 -72.96
N LEU A 577 -27.15 41.74 -72.79
CA LEU A 577 -27.23 42.87 -73.71
C LEU A 577 -26.72 44.14 -73.03
N PHE A 578 -25.58 44.67 -73.46
CA PHE A 578 -24.96 45.86 -72.87
C PHE A 578 -25.37 47.12 -73.64
N LEU A 579 -26.02 48.07 -72.94
CA LEU A 579 -26.40 49.37 -73.52
C LEU A 579 -25.28 50.41 -73.44
N GLU A 580 -24.36 50.25 -72.49
CA GLU A 580 -23.21 51.12 -72.28
C GLU A 580 -21.93 50.30 -72.07
N HIS A 581 -20.77 50.95 -72.22
CA HIS A 581 -19.49 50.30 -71.93
C HIS A 581 -19.22 50.25 -70.42
N ILE A 582 -19.17 49.04 -69.86
CA ILE A 582 -18.90 48.81 -68.43
C ILE A 582 -17.53 48.11 -68.29
N PRO A 583 -16.56 48.71 -67.57
CA PRO A 583 -15.23 48.14 -67.43
C PRO A 583 -15.23 46.86 -66.56
N HIS A 584 -14.30 45.95 -66.84
CA HIS A 584 -14.27 44.60 -66.24
C HIS A 584 -14.14 44.56 -64.70
N ASN A 585 -13.64 45.62 -64.07
CA ASN A 585 -13.53 45.74 -62.62
C ASN A 585 -14.89 45.94 -61.94
N GLU A 586 -15.80 46.71 -62.54
CA GLU A 586 -17.17 46.93 -62.03
C GLU A 586 -18.03 45.67 -62.14
N LEU A 587 -17.73 44.79 -63.12
CA LEU A 587 -18.37 43.49 -63.30
C LEU A 587 -17.97 42.44 -62.23
N SER A 588 -16.90 42.68 -61.46
CA SER A 588 -16.34 41.70 -60.52
C SER A 588 -17.21 41.43 -59.28
N ALA A 589 -18.10 42.36 -58.92
CA ALA A 589 -19.08 42.17 -57.85
C ALA A 589 -20.05 41.01 -58.15
N TYR A 590 -20.23 40.66 -59.42
CA TYR A 590 -21.11 39.59 -59.89
C TYR A 590 -20.31 38.44 -60.51
N PHE A 591 -19.47 37.83 -59.69
CA PHE A 591 -18.48 36.79 -60.02
C PHE A 591 -18.94 35.69 -61.00
N ARG A 592 -20.26 35.38 -61.05
CA ARG A 592 -20.85 34.38 -61.96
C ARG A 592 -21.03 34.88 -63.40
N MET A 593 -21.27 36.18 -63.63
CA MET A 593 -21.30 36.79 -64.98
C MET A 593 -19.96 36.62 -65.71
N ARG A 594 -18.85 36.61 -64.98
CA ARG A 594 -17.49 36.48 -65.54
C ARG A 594 -17.26 35.15 -66.27
N ARG A 595 -17.98 34.09 -65.92
CA ARG A 595 -17.87 32.77 -66.57
C ARG A 595 -18.65 32.72 -67.90
N THR A 596 -19.79 33.40 -67.97
CA THR A 596 -20.66 33.50 -69.18
C THR A 596 -20.18 34.57 -70.16
N ILE A 597 -19.59 35.68 -69.70
CA ILE A 597 -18.95 36.67 -70.59
C ILE A 597 -17.74 36.06 -71.33
N ARG A 598 -17.09 35.06 -70.72
CA ARG A 598 -16.00 34.29 -71.35
C ARG A 598 -16.48 33.30 -72.43
N SER A 599 -17.77 32.95 -72.49
CA SER A 599 -18.35 32.01 -73.48
C SER A 599 -18.95 32.68 -74.73
N ARG A 600 -18.61 33.96 -75.01
CA ARG A 600 -19.01 34.73 -76.21
C ARG A 600 -20.51 35.08 -76.34
N THR A 601 -21.31 34.98 -75.29
CA THR A 601 -22.77 35.27 -75.31
C THR A 601 -23.13 36.66 -74.75
N TYR A 602 -22.45 37.73 -75.21
CA TYR A 602 -22.88 39.10 -74.93
C TYR A 602 -22.98 39.93 -76.21
N ILE A 603 -24.01 40.77 -76.28
CA ILE A 603 -24.33 41.63 -77.43
C ILE A 603 -24.22 43.08 -76.97
N THR A 604 -23.51 43.92 -77.72
CA THR A 604 -23.33 45.34 -77.39
C THR A 604 -24.17 46.22 -78.32
N TRP A 605 -24.83 47.23 -77.76
CA TRP A 605 -25.58 48.22 -78.52
C TRP A 605 -24.62 49.10 -79.36
N PRO A 606 -24.91 49.38 -80.65
CA PRO A 606 -24.00 50.16 -81.50
C PRO A 606 -23.71 51.59 -81.00
N GLY A 607 -24.60 52.17 -80.20
CA GLY A 607 -24.41 53.49 -79.57
C GLY A 607 -23.49 53.48 -78.34
N ALA A 608 -23.05 52.32 -77.86
CA ALA A 608 -22.24 52.15 -76.65
C ALA A 608 -20.72 52.33 -76.88
N ARG A 609 -20.27 52.79 -78.06
CA ARG A 609 -18.85 53.05 -78.35
C ARG A 609 -18.49 54.49 -77.96
N GLU A 610 -17.58 54.65 -77.01
CA GLU A 610 -16.93 55.95 -76.76
C GLU A 610 -15.85 56.24 -77.81
N ASP A 611 -15.82 57.51 -78.23
CA ASP A 611 -14.76 58.18 -78.97
C ASP A 611 -13.43 58.12 -78.22
N SER A 612 -12.64 57.07 -78.47
CA SER A 612 -11.20 57.12 -78.19
C SER A 612 -10.49 56.13 -79.09
N PHE A 613 -10.10 56.55 -80.30
CA PHE A 613 -8.84 56.21 -80.98
C PHE A 613 -8.76 56.93 -82.35
N ALA A 614 -8.58 58.25 -82.33
CA ALA A 614 -8.03 58.97 -83.47
C ALA A 614 -6.50 58.74 -83.52
N ARG A 615 -6.08 58.14 -84.63
CA ARG A 615 -4.73 57.70 -85.02
C ARG A 615 -3.59 58.71 -84.75
N ARG A 616 -2.42 58.15 -84.43
CA ARG A 616 -1.16 58.50 -85.14
C ARG A 616 -0.58 57.23 -85.76
N GLY A 617 -0.41 57.22 -87.08
CA GLY A 617 0.51 56.30 -87.77
C GLY A 617 -0.09 55.23 -88.70
N ARG A 618 -0.29 55.62 -89.97
CA ARG A 618 -0.13 54.86 -91.23
C ARG A 618 -1.00 53.61 -91.55
N ARG A 619 -1.80 53.84 -92.61
CA ARG A 619 -2.16 53.01 -93.80
C ARG A 619 -3.00 51.73 -93.61
N GLY A 620 -4.25 51.81 -94.10
CA GLY A 620 -4.80 50.79 -95.01
C GLY A 620 -5.87 49.82 -94.48
N ARG A 621 -7.08 50.31 -94.18
CA ARG A 621 -8.39 49.71 -94.55
C ARG A 621 -9.51 50.54 -93.91
N SER A 622 -10.52 50.90 -94.71
CA SER A 622 -11.70 51.63 -94.26
C SER A 622 -12.58 50.73 -93.40
N VAL A 623 -12.93 51.21 -92.20
CA VAL A 623 -13.99 50.64 -91.37
C VAL A 623 -15.06 51.73 -91.27
N ALA A 624 -16.29 51.39 -91.64
CA ALA A 624 -17.41 52.31 -91.79
C ALA A 624 -17.73 53.10 -90.50
N PRO A 625 -18.29 54.32 -90.59
CA PRO A 625 -18.60 55.13 -89.42
C PRO A 625 -19.79 54.57 -88.64
N ALA A 626 -19.77 54.80 -87.32
CA ALA A 626 -20.89 54.52 -86.42
C ALA A 626 -22.12 55.35 -86.85
N GLY A 627 -23.28 54.71 -87.02
CA GLY A 627 -24.53 55.38 -87.36
C GLY A 627 -25.15 55.06 -88.73
N SER A 628 -24.74 53.98 -89.43
CA SER A 628 -25.44 53.52 -90.64
C SER A 628 -26.61 52.58 -90.31
N GLU A 629 -27.72 52.70 -91.05
CA GLU A 629 -28.94 51.88 -90.91
C GLU A 629 -28.66 50.35 -90.93
N GLY A 630 -27.55 49.95 -91.55
CA GLY A 630 -27.08 48.56 -91.60
C GLY A 630 -26.55 48.02 -90.26
N ALA A 631 -25.99 48.85 -89.38
CA ALA A 631 -25.47 48.41 -88.08
C ALA A 631 -26.60 48.05 -87.09
N CYS A 632 -27.71 48.79 -87.11
CA CYS A 632 -28.90 48.48 -86.31
C CYS A 632 -29.59 47.20 -86.79
N LYS A 633 -29.74 47.00 -88.11
CA LYS A 633 -30.31 45.74 -88.66
C LYS A 633 -29.48 44.51 -88.26
N LEU A 634 -28.15 44.62 -88.28
CA LEU A 634 -27.25 43.53 -87.88
C LEU A 634 -27.33 43.24 -86.37
N PHE A 635 -27.51 44.27 -85.53
CA PHE A 635 -27.69 44.13 -84.09
C PHE A 635 -28.97 43.35 -83.76
N TRP A 636 -30.12 43.77 -84.30
CA TRP A 636 -31.40 43.11 -84.03
C TRP A 636 -31.42 41.67 -84.54
N HIS A 637 -30.80 41.40 -85.69
CA HIS A 637 -30.62 40.03 -86.19
C HIS A 637 -29.82 39.14 -85.22
N ARG A 638 -28.80 39.68 -84.54
CA ARG A 638 -28.04 38.95 -83.52
C ARG A 638 -28.84 38.69 -82.25
N VAL A 639 -29.61 39.66 -81.79
CA VAL A 639 -30.48 39.50 -80.60
C VAL A 639 -31.57 38.46 -80.86
N VAL A 640 -32.24 38.55 -82.01
CA VAL A 640 -33.25 37.58 -82.46
C VAL A 640 -32.63 36.19 -82.62
N GLY A 641 -31.45 36.08 -83.23
CA GLY A 641 -30.74 34.80 -83.39
C GLY A 641 -30.30 34.16 -82.08
N ALA A 642 -29.89 34.97 -81.08
CA ALA A 642 -29.48 34.47 -79.77
C ALA A 642 -30.66 33.96 -78.92
N LEU A 643 -31.86 34.51 -79.12
CA LEU A 643 -33.08 34.11 -78.42
C LEU A 643 -33.87 33.01 -79.16
N GLY A 644 -33.59 32.80 -80.45
CA GLY A 644 -34.25 31.80 -81.28
C GLY A 644 -33.82 30.34 -81.01
N PRO A 645 -34.61 29.35 -81.47
CA PRO A 645 -34.44 27.93 -81.14
C PRO A 645 -33.21 27.23 -81.74
N GLY A 646 -32.29 27.93 -82.41
CA GLY A 646 -31.16 27.35 -83.16
C GLY A 646 -29.75 27.87 -82.85
N GLY A 647 -29.57 28.73 -81.82
CA GLY A 647 -28.26 29.33 -81.52
C GLY A 647 -27.32 28.43 -80.70
N ARG A 648 -26.67 27.44 -81.33
CA ARG A 648 -25.33 26.97 -80.90
C ARG A 648 -24.31 27.76 -81.71
N GLY A 649 -23.38 28.41 -81.02
CA GLY A 649 -22.27 29.10 -81.68
C GLY A 649 -21.37 28.08 -82.38
N ASP A 650 -21.50 28.00 -83.70
CA ASP A 650 -20.47 27.47 -84.59
C ASP A 650 -20.73 28.02 -86.00
N GLU A 651 -19.86 28.93 -86.44
CA GLU A 651 -19.34 28.98 -87.81
C GLU A 651 -18.19 30.00 -87.83
N GLY A 652 -16.98 29.47 -87.94
CA GLY A 652 -15.74 30.22 -88.03
C GLY A 652 -15.47 30.74 -89.44
N CYS A 653 -14.67 31.81 -89.52
CA CYS A 653 -13.89 32.12 -90.70
C CYS A 653 -12.48 32.50 -90.21
N GLY A 654 -11.51 31.63 -90.46
CA GLY A 654 -10.12 31.78 -90.04
C GLY A 654 -9.27 32.56 -91.04
N VAL A 655 -8.17 33.13 -90.54
CA VAL A 655 -6.92 33.37 -91.29
C VAL A 655 -5.75 33.17 -90.32
N ALA A 656 -4.66 32.65 -90.89
CA ALA A 656 -3.57 31.87 -90.32
C ALA A 656 -2.43 32.63 -89.61
N GLU A 657 -1.69 31.83 -88.81
CA GLU A 657 -0.25 31.77 -88.50
C GLU A 657 0.52 32.99 -87.93
N GLU A 658 1.08 32.80 -86.72
CA GLU A 658 2.50 32.53 -86.36
C GLU A 658 2.58 32.71 -84.82
N GLY A 659 3.28 31.98 -83.95
CA GLY A 659 4.31 30.96 -84.01
C GLY A 659 5.06 31.03 -82.66
N GLY A 660 5.16 29.91 -81.93
CA GLY A 660 6.21 29.70 -80.91
C GLY A 660 5.82 29.80 -79.42
N PRO A 661 6.53 29.06 -78.53
CA PRO A 661 5.91 28.32 -77.42
C PRO A 661 6.44 28.73 -76.03
N LEU A 662 5.83 28.17 -74.96
CA LEU A 662 6.46 27.65 -73.70
C LEU A 662 5.61 27.89 -72.45
N GLY A 663 5.57 26.87 -71.58
CA GLY A 663 5.52 27.07 -70.13
C GLY A 663 4.30 26.51 -69.40
N ALA A 664 4.45 25.32 -68.81
CA ALA A 664 3.59 24.76 -67.77
C ALA A 664 3.89 25.38 -66.37
N PRO A 665 3.45 24.83 -65.23
CA PRO A 665 2.49 25.46 -64.30
C PRO A 665 3.08 25.82 -62.90
N LEU A 666 2.38 26.67 -62.13
CA LEU A 666 2.61 26.94 -60.69
C LEU A 666 1.22 27.28 -60.10
N VAL A 667 0.60 26.62 -59.09
CA VAL A 667 1.02 26.24 -57.73
C VAL A 667 1.61 27.40 -56.92
N HIS A 668 0.76 28.17 -56.22
CA HIS A 668 0.78 28.36 -54.76
C HIS A 668 -0.18 29.48 -54.29
N ALA A 669 -0.88 29.18 -53.20
CA ALA A 669 -1.24 30.04 -52.05
C ALA A 669 -1.78 31.48 -52.27
N CYS A 670 -3.04 31.68 -51.88
CA CYS A 670 -3.44 32.38 -50.64
C CYS A 670 -4.86 31.97 -50.27
#